data_AF-A0A2R6KB47-F1
#
_entry.id   AF-A0A2R6KB47-F1
#
_cell.length_a   1.000
_cell.length_b   1.000
_cell.length_c   1.000
_cell.angle_alpha   90.00
_cell.angle_beta   90.00
_cell.angle_gamma   90.00
#
_symmetry.space_group_name_H-M   'P 1'
#
loop_
_entity.id
_entity.type
_entity.pdbx_description
1 polymer ?
#
loop_
_entity_poly.entity_id
_entity_poly.type
_entity_poly.pdbx_seq_one_letter_code
_entity_poly.pdbx_strand_id
1 'polypeptide(L)'
;MPDGERRRLSRRDWLRIGGVAGGAATGAAGVDRLLADADDPHREAAAAADARTRDGAGREDFLWVNGSLRATERLRDNVFAFADRHDLSVVVMRTSAEPPEIADVVRPQLDAAAERGVDAWLSAGILTELTAPEFVGDADRRERHLERLRRGAELYHDRFGDGRVVLWQEAPVSGRWAAGGKWTSESAENLLEHGPEVFAAQRRVTKEVSDGIDVGIFVHFPYLVDSKSPETYERLTAALRERGAEPDFAMVDFYRGWYEKDVGPEPANDAIRSLIRNAREGVDGDDVFYMGQAHTINPNHTPSRTAMRLDLRTAVDADASGISWYARNGYRRTEVGFDPFVPNDADPEVFDDREGVSTYTAARDRHQFAWRGVLGIRPGYGPEDRFDLWLRTGDVGFHDHRLWLRTTGGDWEHVGDFGGYLDGDYPYDGDPHVTVFHALDRETFLDGDLELRIASEGATTLRNVTVRPFDPGAYVTEPEAASLSPAPTPAGFDLVGTAPDVKLSPGEERTLTVPGAAVGSALPSGALADPGDREVVAALPSATDPDYAVLDRFDLWAVGDGAGSLADLALGDRDASDDAAAVSRSDEAAVWYGLPRSMLGGGALDRAEPLGDGGFDALYAMPHAGRDAFTSPRRARELVADDATAAETFSLSFARHYAGEAATRDGKPPVSEN
;
A
#
# COMPACT_ATOMS: atom_id res chain seq x y z
N MET A 1 14.05 13.52 -41.61
CA MET A 1 14.66 12.86 -40.43
C MET A 1 14.78 13.91 -39.34
N PRO A 2 14.39 13.62 -38.10
CA PRO A 2 13.02 13.32 -37.67
C PRO A 2 12.48 14.37 -36.68
N ASP A 3 11.16 14.34 -36.49
CA ASP A 3 10.44 14.88 -35.34
C ASP A 3 11.04 14.33 -34.04
N GLY A 4 11.42 15.21 -33.12
CA GLY A 4 11.91 14.85 -31.81
C GLY A 4 11.71 16.00 -30.85
N GLU A 5 11.10 15.70 -29.70
CA GLU A 5 10.98 16.54 -28.50
C GLU A 5 9.90 17.64 -28.53
N ARG A 6 8.63 17.23 -28.52
CA ARG A 6 7.60 17.97 -27.80
C ARG A 6 7.34 17.25 -26.47
N ARG A 7 8.02 17.67 -25.40
CA ARG A 7 7.81 17.18 -24.04
C ARG A 7 7.07 18.25 -23.23
N ARG A 8 5.95 17.85 -22.61
CA ARG A 8 4.98 18.69 -21.89
C ARG A 8 5.37 18.81 -20.41
N LEU A 9 5.18 20.00 -19.84
CA LEU A 9 5.27 20.25 -18.40
C LEU A 9 3.94 19.82 -17.74
N SER A 10 4.00 19.19 -16.57
CA SER A 10 2.78 18.91 -15.79
C SER A 10 2.22 20.21 -15.19
N ARG A 11 0.91 20.30 -14.96
CA ARG A 11 0.30 21.46 -14.27
C ARG A 11 0.90 21.69 -12.88
N ARG A 12 1.43 20.64 -12.25
CA ARG A 12 2.15 20.69 -10.98
C ARG A 12 3.45 21.49 -11.05
N ASP A 13 4.20 21.33 -12.14
CA ASP A 13 5.38 22.16 -12.41
C ASP A 13 4.98 23.62 -12.65
N TRP A 14 3.86 23.82 -13.36
CA TRP A 14 3.31 25.14 -13.64
C TRP A 14 2.83 25.86 -12.35
N LEU A 15 2.16 25.16 -11.44
CA LEU A 15 1.66 25.71 -10.18
C LEU A 15 2.78 25.96 -9.16
N ARG A 16 3.83 25.14 -9.12
CA ARG A 16 5.02 25.41 -8.28
C ARG A 16 5.84 26.60 -8.77
N ILE A 17 5.94 26.79 -10.09
CA ILE A 17 6.59 27.96 -10.69
C ILE A 17 5.75 29.24 -10.48
N GLY A 18 4.42 29.14 -10.51
CA GLY A 18 3.49 30.25 -10.25
C GLY A 18 3.27 30.60 -8.76
N GLY A 19 3.52 29.67 -7.85
CA GLY A 19 3.22 29.78 -6.41
C GLY A 19 4.05 30.80 -5.63
N VAL A 20 5.17 31.29 -6.18
CA VAL A 20 6.01 32.32 -5.53
C VAL A 20 5.41 33.74 -5.64
N ALA A 21 4.32 33.93 -6.40
CA ALA A 21 3.74 35.26 -6.66
C ALA A 21 2.26 35.42 -6.25
N GLY A 22 1.73 34.54 -5.40
CA GLY A 22 0.29 34.45 -5.10
C GLY A 22 -0.18 35.02 -3.76
N GLY A 23 0.36 36.15 -3.28
CA GLY A 23 -0.02 36.75 -2.00
C GLY A 23 -0.50 38.21 -2.10
N ALA A 24 -1.79 38.42 -1.78
CA ALA A 24 -2.49 39.68 -1.46
C ALA A 24 -2.86 40.67 -2.59
N ALA A 25 -4.17 40.90 -2.72
CA ALA A 25 -4.77 41.97 -3.49
C ALA A 25 -4.61 43.34 -2.79
N THR A 26 -3.97 44.32 -3.46
CA THR A 26 -4.35 45.75 -3.58
C THR A 26 -3.20 46.56 -4.20
N GLY A 27 -3.48 47.29 -5.29
CA GLY A 27 -2.58 48.35 -5.79
C GLY A 27 -2.33 48.33 -7.30
N ALA A 28 -3.16 49.06 -8.04
CA ALA A 28 -2.91 49.39 -9.44
C ALA A 28 -1.71 50.35 -9.55
N ALA A 29 -0.49 49.81 -9.68
CA ALA A 29 0.70 50.49 -10.21
C ALA A 29 1.88 49.49 -10.26
N GLY A 30 1.98 48.70 -11.33
CA GLY A 30 3.09 47.75 -11.49
C GLY A 30 3.05 46.83 -12.71
N VAL A 31 1.94 46.81 -13.45
CA VAL A 31 1.73 45.90 -14.60
C VAL A 31 2.60 46.28 -15.82
N ASP A 32 3.12 47.51 -15.91
CA ASP A 32 3.89 47.95 -17.08
C ASP A 32 5.37 47.50 -17.12
N ARG A 33 5.88 46.84 -16.06
CA ARG A 33 7.31 46.44 -16.01
C ARG A 33 7.58 44.94 -16.09
N LEU A 34 6.54 44.10 -16.10
CA LEU A 34 6.62 42.64 -16.27
C LEU A 34 6.36 42.17 -17.71
N LEU A 35 5.92 43.06 -18.60
CA LEU A 35 5.71 42.78 -20.03
C LEU A 35 6.95 43.04 -20.90
N ALA A 36 8.10 43.37 -20.30
CA ALA A 36 9.31 43.78 -21.03
C ALA A 36 10.45 42.75 -21.04
N ASP A 37 10.37 41.64 -20.30
CA ASP A 37 11.47 40.66 -20.17
C ASP A 37 11.07 39.21 -20.54
N ALA A 38 10.01 39.02 -21.33
CA ALA A 38 9.45 37.71 -21.69
C ALA A 38 10.01 37.05 -22.98
N ASP A 39 11.22 37.42 -23.42
CA ASP A 39 11.74 37.04 -24.76
C ASP A 39 13.05 36.22 -24.75
N ASP A 40 13.38 35.49 -23.68
CA ASP A 40 14.56 34.59 -23.70
C ASP A 40 14.18 33.08 -23.64
N PRO A 41 13.95 32.45 -24.81
CA PRO A 41 13.61 31.02 -24.91
C PRO A 41 14.74 30.07 -24.48
N HIS A 42 15.96 30.58 -24.21
CA HIS A 42 17.07 29.74 -23.74
C HIS A 42 17.05 29.51 -22.22
N ARG A 43 16.32 30.32 -21.45
CA ARG A 43 16.18 30.14 -19.99
C ARG A 43 15.10 29.12 -19.62
N GLU A 44 14.02 29.02 -20.40
CA GLU A 44 13.00 27.97 -20.25
C GLU A 44 13.58 26.58 -20.56
N ALA A 45 14.46 26.46 -21.55
CA ALA A 45 15.15 25.19 -21.85
C ALA A 45 16.12 24.78 -20.73
N ALA A 46 16.77 25.72 -20.06
CA ALA A 46 17.65 25.46 -18.92
C ALA A 46 16.86 25.08 -17.65
N ALA A 47 15.72 25.72 -17.38
CA ALA A 47 14.82 25.36 -16.27
C ALA A 47 14.09 24.04 -16.51
N ALA A 48 13.72 23.73 -17.76
CA ALA A 48 13.14 22.44 -18.16
C ALA A 48 14.18 21.31 -18.19
N ALA A 49 15.46 21.63 -18.37
CA ALA A 49 16.55 20.68 -18.17
C ALA A 49 16.76 20.41 -16.68
N ASP A 50 16.78 21.46 -15.83
CA ASP A 50 16.92 21.34 -14.36
C ASP A 50 15.75 20.58 -13.69
N ALA A 51 14.53 20.70 -14.23
CA ALA A 51 13.36 19.95 -13.75
C ALA A 51 13.38 18.47 -14.17
N ARG A 52 14.02 18.14 -15.29
CA ARG A 52 14.24 16.75 -15.73
C ARG A 52 15.44 16.09 -15.06
N THR A 53 16.37 16.88 -14.52
CA THR A 53 17.58 16.40 -13.81
C THR A 53 17.45 16.46 -12.28
N ARG A 54 16.23 16.60 -11.74
CA ARG A 54 15.93 16.09 -10.38
C ARG A 54 15.70 14.58 -10.48
N ASP A 55 16.79 13.92 -10.86
CA ASP A 55 16.97 12.48 -11.00
C ASP A 55 16.95 11.80 -9.62
N GLY A 56 16.33 10.64 -9.41
CA GLY A 56 15.76 9.74 -10.41
C GLY A 56 14.83 8.68 -9.80
N ALA A 57 13.98 8.11 -10.66
CA ALA A 57 12.87 7.16 -10.44
C ALA A 57 11.56 7.83 -9.93
N GLY A 58 10.76 8.50 -10.76
CA GLY A 58 10.00 7.89 -11.86
C GLY A 58 8.71 7.19 -11.41
N ARG A 59 8.50 6.95 -10.11
CA ARG A 59 7.38 6.16 -9.58
C ARG A 59 6.16 7.01 -9.21
N GLU A 60 5.01 6.70 -9.77
CA GLU A 60 3.73 7.38 -9.51
C GLU A 60 2.78 6.49 -8.70
N ASP A 61 2.97 6.51 -7.38
CA ASP A 61 2.12 5.79 -6.42
C ASP A 61 0.74 6.45 -6.30
N PHE A 62 -0.31 5.66 -6.07
CA PHE A 62 -1.70 6.14 -6.16
C PHE A 62 -2.66 5.53 -5.13
N LEU A 63 -3.76 6.21 -4.85
CA LEU A 63 -4.87 5.71 -4.01
C LEU A 63 -6.08 5.37 -4.88
N TRP A 64 -6.58 4.14 -4.78
CA TRP A 64 -7.82 3.75 -5.46
C TRP A 64 -9.06 4.18 -4.66
N VAL A 65 -9.77 5.21 -5.12
CA VAL A 65 -10.88 5.84 -4.39
C VAL A 65 -12.22 5.37 -4.96
N ASN A 66 -12.81 4.38 -4.28
CA ASN A 66 -14.08 3.75 -4.64
C ASN A 66 -15.05 3.71 -3.44
N GLY A 67 -16.34 3.49 -3.70
CA GLY A 67 -17.36 3.18 -2.71
C GLY A 67 -17.49 4.28 -1.66
N SER A 68 -17.37 3.91 -0.39
CA SER A 68 -17.48 4.85 0.74
C SER A 68 -16.37 5.90 0.75
N LEU A 69 -15.16 5.54 0.33
CA LEU A 69 -14.03 6.48 0.23
C LEU A 69 -14.30 7.61 -0.79
N ARG A 70 -15.16 7.35 -1.77
CA ARG A 70 -15.59 8.32 -2.78
C ARG A 70 -16.86 9.08 -2.37
N ALA A 71 -17.83 8.36 -1.81
CA ALA A 71 -19.19 8.83 -1.56
C ALA A 71 -19.32 9.63 -0.26
N THR A 72 -18.57 9.27 0.78
CA THR A 72 -18.62 9.95 2.08
C THR A 72 -17.63 11.12 2.09
N GLU A 73 -18.14 12.35 2.14
CA GLU A 73 -17.33 13.59 2.06
C GLU A 73 -16.17 13.60 3.07
N ARG A 74 -16.44 13.31 4.34
CA ARG A 74 -15.40 13.29 5.38
C ARG A 74 -14.30 12.26 5.11
N LEU A 75 -14.65 11.07 4.64
CA LEU A 75 -13.64 10.05 4.33
C LEU A 75 -12.84 10.40 3.09
N ARG A 76 -13.51 10.92 2.05
CA ARG A 76 -12.84 11.45 0.85
C ARG A 76 -11.85 12.54 1.24
N ASP A 77 -12.27 13.45 2.11
CA ASP A 77 -11.43 14.53 2.63
C ASP A 77 -10.18 14.00 3.37
N ASN A 78 -10.31 12.93 4.13
CA ASN A 78 -9.18 12.29 4.80
C ASN A 78 -8.24 11.58 3.82
N VAL A 79 -8.78 10.84 2.85
CA VAL A 79 -7.99 10.14 1.83
C VAL A 79 -7.25 11.14 0.94
N PHE A 80 -7.87 12.26 0.58
CA PHE A 80 -7.23 13.29 -0.23
C PHE A 80 -6.17 14.06 0.58
N ALA A 81 -6.38 14.27 1.88
CA ALA A 81 -5.34 14.83 2.75
C ALA A 81 -4.16 13.86 2.94
N PHE A 82 -4.41 12.54 2.86
CA PHE A 82 -3.37 11.52 2.80
C PHE A 82 -2.61 11.56 1.47
N ALA A 83 -3.33 11.67 0.35
CA ALA A 83 -2.73 11.76 -0.97
C ALA A 83 -1.83 12.99 -1.12
N ASP A 84 -2.32 14.16 -0.70
CA ASP A 84 -1.62 15.44 -0.82
C ASP A 84 -0.28 15.43 -0.07
N ARG A 85 -0.28 15.12 1.23
CA ARG A 85 0.94 15.11 2.06
C ARG A 85 1.98 14.06 1.66
N HIS A 86 1.57 13.04 0.93
CA HIS A 86 2.42 11.95 0.48
C HIS A 86 2.67 11.98 -1.01
N ASP A 87 2.23 13.02 -1.70
CA ASP A 87 2.41 13.18 -3.12
C ASP A 87 1.93 11.97 -3.95
N LEU A 88 0.68 11.56 -3.73
CA LEU A 88 0.04 10.43 -4.40
C LEU A 88 -1.05 10.94 -5.35
N SER A 89 -1.21 10.27 -6.49
CA SER A 89 -2.39 10.47 -7.35
C SER A 89 -3.60 9.76 -6.75
N VAL A 90 -4.81 10.23 -7.04
CA VAL A 90 -6.05 9.53 -6.68
C VAL A 90 -6.74 8.98 -7.92
N VAL A 91 -7.06 7.69 -7.93
CA VAL A 91 -7.88 7.10 -8.99
C VAL A 91 -9.34 7.23 -8.60
N VAL A 92 -10.05 8.15 -9.24
CA VAL A 92 -11.47 8.39 -8.99
C VAL A 92 -12.29 7.46 -9.86
N MET A 93 -13.02 6.56 -9.21
CA MET A 93 -13.85 5.61 -9.93
C MET A 93 -15.19 6.21 -10.36
N ARG A 94 -15.53 6.00 -11.63
CA ARG A 94 -16.86 6.27 -12.15
C ARG A 94 -17.72 5.00 -12.15
N THR A 95 -18.69 4.96 -11.25
CA THR A 95 -19.85 4.06 -11.37
C THR A 95 -20.82 4.62 -12.41
N SER A 96 -21.55 3.76 -13.14
CA SER A 96 -22.51 4.21 -14.15
C SER A 96 -23.58 5.11 -13.59
N ALA A 97 -23.75 6.26 -14.25
CA ALA A 97 -24.86 7.18 -14.08
C ALA A 97 -25.36 7.55 -15.49
N GLU A 98 -26.65 7.81 -15.63
CA GLU A 98 -27.24 8.27 -16.88
C GLU A 98 -26.94 9.77 -17.10
N PRO A 99 -26.85 10.27 -18.34
CA PRO A 99 -26.80 11.71 -18.58
C PRO A 99 -28.11 12.39 -18.13
N PRO A 100 -28.06 13.60 -17.55
CA PRO A 100 -26.89 14.46 -17.33
C PRO A 100 -26.11 14.19 -16.02
N GLU A 101 -26.54 13.21 -15.20
CA GLU A 101 -26.10 12.98 -13.82
C GLU A 101 -24.62 12.55 -13.69
N ILE A 102 -23.96 12.18 -14.79
CA ILE A 102 -22.54 11.75 -14.81
C ILE A 102 -21.62 12.85 -14.31
N ALA A 103 -21.87 14.06 -14.78
CA ALA A 103 -21.11 15.21 -14.30
C ALA A 103 -21.38 15.38 -12.81
N ASP A 104 -22.63 15.27 -12.36
CA ASP A 104 -22.99 15.49 -10.97
C ASP A 104 -22.43 14.41 -10.02
N VAL A 105 -22.21 13.18 -10.49
CA VAL A 105 -21.71 12.07 -9.67
C VAL A 105 -20.18 12.11 -9.48
N VAL A 106 -19.42 12.57 -10.48
CA VAL A 106 -17.94 12.53 -10.48
C VAL A 106 -17.31 13.91 -10.28
N ARG A 107 -18.02 15.00 -10.64
CA ARG A 107 -17.56 16.39 -10.47
C ARG A 107 -17.20 16.70 -9.02
N PRO A 108 -17.99 16.36 -7.98
CA PRO A 108 -17.63 16.73 -6.61
C PRO A 108 -16.26 16.18 -6.18
N GLN A 109 -15.87 15.00 -6.66
CA GLN A 109 -14.59 14.38 -6.33
C GLN A 109 -13.44 14.97 -7.14
N LEU A 110 -13.63 15.20 -8.44
CA LEU A 110 -12.63 15.86 -9.28
C LEU A 110 -12.41 17.32 -8.84
N ASP A 111 -13.47 18.02 -8.47
CA ASP A 111 -13.43 19.39 -7.94
C ASP A 111 -12.66 19.41 -6.63
N ALA A 112 -12.99 18.52 -5.69
CA ALA A 112 -12.29 18.43 -4.41
C ALA A 112 -10.80 18.07 -4.56
N ALA A 113 -10.44 17.19 -5.50
CA ALA A 113 -9.04 16.88 -5.79
C ALA A 113 -8.33 18.10 -6.40
N ALA A 114 -8.95 18.78 -7.37
CA ALA A 114 -8.39 19.95 -8.02
C ALA A 114 -8.23 21.15 -7.08
N GLU A 115 -9.18 21.39 -6.17
CA GLU A 115 -9.12 22.43 -5.14
C GLU A 115 -7.97 22.21 -4.16
N ARG A 116 -7.64 20.95 -3.88
CA ARG A 116 -6.52 20.56 -3.02
C ARG A 116 -5.18 20.47 -3.75
N GLY A 117 -5.19 20.50 -5.08
CA GLY A 117 -3.98 20.29 -5.88
C GLY A 117 -3.51 18.84 -5.94
N VAL A 118 -4.37 17.87 -5.60
CA VAL A 118 -4.08 16.44 -5.70
C VAL A 118 -4.30 15.98 -7.14
N ASP A 119 -3.31 15.31 -7.73
CA ASP A 119 -3.45 14.72 -9.07
C ASP A 119 -4.52 13.62 -9.08
N ALA A 120 -5.28 13.54 -10.16
CA ALA A 120 -6.37 12.57 -10.29
C ALA A 120 -6.28 11.80 -11.61
N TRP A 121 -6.61 10.52 -11.55
CA TRP A 121 -6.88 9.68 -12.71
C TRP A 121 -8.35 9.27 -12.72
N LEU A 122 -8.89 8.99 -13.90
CA LEU A 122 -10.28 8.57 -14.04
C LEU A 122 -10.37 7.07 -14.35
N SER A 123 -11.00 6.27 -13.49
CA SER A 123 -11.38 4.89 -13.85
C SER A 123 -12.81 4.88 -14.44
N ALA A 124 -12.95 4.38 -15.67
CA ALA A 124 -14.19 4.45 -16.46
C ALA A 124 -14.34 3.26 -17.43
N GLY A 125 -15.31 3.35 -18.34
CA GLY A 125 -15.50 2.36 -19.42
C GLY A 125 -16.12 1.02 -19.00
N ILE A 126 -16.51 0.86 -17.73
CA ILE A 126 -17.14 -0.38 -17.21
C ILE A 126 -18.51 -0.59 -17.86
N LEU A 127 -18.75 -1.79 -18.40
CA LEU A 127 -20.00 -2.18 -19.07
C LEU A 127 -21.12 -2.51 -18.07
N THR A 128 -21.72 -1.54 -17.38
CA THR A 128 -22.75 -1.85 -16.37
C THR A 128 -24.17 -1.88 -16.92
N GLU A 129 -24.46 -1.12 -17.98
CA GLU A 129 -25.81 -0.96 -18.53
C GLU A 129 -26.10 -1.83 -19.74
N LEU A 130 -25.06 -2.34 -20.38
CA LEU A 130 -25.15 -3.19 -21.56
C LEU A 130 -24.10 -4.28 -21.51
N THR A 131 -24.37 -5.39 -22.18
CA THR A 131 -23.39 -6.47 -22.31
C THR A 131 -22.35 -6.18 -23.40
N ALA A 132 -21.23 -6.90 -23.39
CA ALA A 132 -20.23 -6.78 -24.45
C ALA A 132 -20.79 -7.12 -25.86
N PRO A 133 -21.59 -8.19 -26.05
CA PRO A 133 -22.29 -8.42 -27.32
C PRO A 133 -23.25 -7.30 -27.71
N GLU A 134 -24.00 -6.75 -26.74
CA GLU A 134 -24.90 -5.60 -26.99
C GLU A 134 -24.10 -4.35 -27.41
N PHE A 135 -22.91 -4.13 -26.85
CA PHE A 135 -22.06 -2.99 -27.24
C PHE A 135 -21.65 -3.09 -28.72
N VAL A 136 -21.32 -4.29 -29.19
CA VAL A 136 -20.94 -4.52 -30.58
C VAL A 136 -22.17 -4.50 -31.51
N GLY A 137 -23.26 -5.14 -31.10
CA GLY A 137 -24.44 -5.34 -31.94
C GLY A 137 -25.48 -4.20 -31.97
N ASP A 138 -25.57 -3.37 -30.92
CA ASP A 138 -26.57 -2.31 -30.78
C ASP A 138 -25.90 -0.92 -30.87
N ALA A 139 -25.98 -0.31 -32.05
CA ALA A 139 -25.35 0.98 -32.34
C ALA A 139 -25.87 2.11 -31.44
N ASP A 140 -27.16 2.12 -31.12
CA ASP A 140 -27.76 3.19 -30.32
C ASP A 140 -27.33 3.09 -28.86
N ARG A 141 -27.27 1.88 -28.30
CA ARG A 141 -26.75 1.65 -26.93
C ARG A 141 -25.26 1.92 -26.84
N ARG A 142 -24.49 1.51 -27.85
CA ARG A 142 -23.06 1.82 -27.95
C ARG A 142 -22.82 3.32 -27.95
N GLU A 143 -23.52 4.08 -28.78
CA GLU A 143 -23.32 5.54 -28.86
C GLU A 143 -23.68 6.23 -27.54
N ARG A 144 -24.76 5.79 -26.86
CA ARG A 144 -25.08 6.30 -25.51
C ARG A 144 -23.96 6.03 -24.51
N HIS A 145 -23.40 4.82 -24.50
CA HIS A 145 -22.28 4.48 -23.62
C HIS A 145 -21.01 5.30 -23.92
N LEU A 146 -20.71 5.50 -25.20
CA LEU A 146 -19.54 6.26 -25.63
C LEU A 146 -19.69 7.76 -25.35
N GLU A 147 -20.86 8.36 -25.59
CA GLU A 147 -21.12 9.76 -25.24
C GLU A 147 -20.99 9.97 -23.74
N ARG A 148 -21.50 9.03 -22.95
CA ARG A 148 -21.29 9.00 -21.51
C ARG A 148 -19.81 8.98 -21.14
N LEU A 149 -18.98 8.17 -21.79
CA LEU A 149 -17.53 8.14 -21.57
C LEU A 149 -16.88 9.48 -21.93
N ARG A 150 -17.21 10.02 -23.12
CA ARG A 150 -16.74 11.32 -23.61
C ARG A 150 -16.95 12.43 -22.60
N ARG A 151 -18.17 12.56 -22.05
CA ARG A 151 -18.49 13.58 -21.03
C ARG A 151 -17.67 13.45 -19.75
N GLY A 152 -17.37 12.22 -19.34
CA GLY A 152 -16.48 11.99 -18.19
C GLY A 152 -15.05 12.44 -18.49
N ALA A 153 -14.55 12.12 -19.68
CA ALA A 153 -13.22 12.53 -20.14
C ALA A 153 -13.12 14.06 -20.36
N GLU A 154 -14.15 14.71 -20.91
CA GLU A 154 -14.22 16.18 -21.02
C GLU A 154 -14.14 16.84 -19.64
N LEU A 155 -14.98 16.41 -18.69
CA LEU A 155 -14.97 16.94 -17.32
C LEU A 155 -13.61 16.75 -16.64
N TYR A 156 -12.99 15.59 -16.85
CA TYR A 156 -11.65 15.30 -16.36
C TYR A 156 -10.61 16.26 -16.95
N HIS A 157 -10.59 16.37 -18.29
CA HIS A 157 -9.66 17.22 -19.02
C HIS A 157 -9.82 18.70 -18.66
N ASP A 158 -11.04 19.17 -18.46
CA ASP A 158 -11.31 20.55 -18.03
C ASP A 158 -10.66 20.88 -16.67
N ARG A 159 -10.48 19.89 -15.79
CA ARG A 159 -9.89 20.08 -14.45
C ARG A 159 -8.42 19.78 -14.38
N PHE A 160 -7.95 18.73 -15.04
CA PHE A 160 -6.58 18.23 -14.91
C PHE A 160 -5.74 18.39 -16.17
N GLY A 161 -6.37 18.70 -17.31
CA GLY A 161 -5.72 18.75 -18.61
C GLY A 161 -5.43 17.34 -19.12
N ASP A 162 -4.22 17.14 -19.64
CA ASP A 162 -3.75 15.82 -20.05
C ASP A 162 -3.34 15.01 -18.81
N GLY A 163 -3.68 13.72 -18.79
CA GLY A 163 -3.43 12.81 -17.66
C GLY A 163 -3.91 11.39 -17.99
N ARG A 164 -4.32 10.60 -17.00
CA ARG A 164 -4.62 9.17 -17.19
C ARG A 164 -6.10 8.81 -17.05
N VAL A 165 -6.59 7.99 -17.99
CA VAL A 165 -7.89 7.34 -17.94
C VAL A 165 -7.69 5.82 -17.96
N VAL A 166 -8.13 5.13 -16.91
CA VAL A 166 -8.13 3.67 -16.83
C VAL A 166 -9.45 3.16 -17.40
N LEU A 167 -9.40 2.41 -18.50
CA LEU A 167 -10.55 1.70 -19.01
C LEU A 167 -10.66 0.32 -18.35
N TRP A 168 -11.89 0.01 -17.98
CA TRP A 168 -12.29 -1.22 -17.28
C TRP A 168 -11.78 -1.26 -15.84
N GLN A 169 -12.19 -2.30 -15.12
CA GLN A 169 -11.76 -2.59 -13.77
C GLN A 169 -11.76 -4.10 -13.59
N GLU A 170 -10.59 -4.72 -13.56
CA GLU A 170 -10.46 -6.18 -13.46
C GLU A 170 -11.34 -6.91 -14.49
N ALA A 171 -11.35 -6.48 -15.76
CA ALA A 171 -12.17 -7.17 -16.77
C ALA A 171 -11.74 -8.65 -16.89
N PRO A 172 -12.69 -9.60 -16.99
CA PRO A 172 -14.12 -9.44 -17.12
C PRO A 172 -14.91 -9.61 -15.80
N VAL A 173 -14.26 -9.46 -14.64
CA VAL A 173 -14.90 -9.55 -13.32
C VAL A 173 -15.88 -8.40 -13.10
N SER A 174 -15.45 -7.17 -13.38
CA SER A 174 -16.36 -6.02 -13.33
C SER A 174 -17.02 -5.77 -14.69
N GLY A 175 -18.30 -5.44 -14.64
CA GLY A 175 -19.11 -5.18 -15.84
C GLY A 175 -19.82 -6.43 -16.37
N ARG A 176 -20.70 -6.20 -17.33
CA ARG A 176 -21.60 -7.20 -17.91
C ARG A 176 -20.97 -7.84 -19.13
N TRP A 177 -19.86 -8.53 -18.95
CA TRP A 177 -19.21 -9.26 -20.04
C TRP A 177 -20.06 -10.44 -20.53
N ALA A 178 -20.85 -11.04 -19.64
CA ALA A 178 -21.89 -12.00 -19.97
C ALA A 178 -23.26 -11.60 -19.38
N ALA A 179 -24.31 -12.35 -19.73
CA ALA A 179 -25.63 -12.14 -19.17
C ALA A 179 -25.61 -12.26 -17.63
N GLY A 180 -26.21 -11.30 -16.93
CA GLY A 180 -26.23 -11.25 -15.46
C GLY A 180 -24.96 -10.72 -14.79
N GLY A 181 -23.91 -10.38 -15.55
CA GLY A 181 -22.71 -9.70 -15.03
C GLY A 181 -21.90 -10.49 -14.01
N LYS A 182 -21.99 -11.83 -14.06
CA LYS A 182 -21.16 -12.72 -13.25
C LYS A 182 -19.90 -13.08 -14.01
N TRP A 183 -18.79 -13.20 -13.30
CA TRP A 183 -17.56 -13.76 -13.86
C TRP A 183 -17.74 -15.26 -14.15
N THR A 184 -17.68 -15.62 -15.44
CA THR A 184 -17.88 -16.98 -15.97
C THR A 184 -16.92 -17.23 -17.13
N SER A 185 -16.81 -18.49 -17.60
CA SER A 185 -16.07 -18.80 -18.83
C SER A 185 -16.60 -18.02 -20.05
N GLU A 186 -17.92 -17.87 -20.17
CA GLU A 186 -18.56 -17.04 -21.21
C GLU A 186 -18.09 -15.57 -21.14
N SER A 187 -17.86 -15.04 -19.94
CA SER A 187 -17.36 -13.67 -19.77
C SER A 187 -15.94 -13.52 -20.32
N ALA A 188 -15.09 -14.54 -20.17
CA ALA A 188 -13.74 -14.54 -20.74
C ALA A 188 -13.76 -14.71 -22.26
N GLU A 189 -14.66 -15.55 -22.78
CA GLU A 189 -14.88 -15.69 -24.23
C GLU A 189 -15.35 -14.36 -24.84
N ASN A 190 -16.32 -13.70 -24.22
CA ASN A 190 -16.80 -12.39 -24.67
C ASN A 190 -15.75 -11.29 -24.52
N LEU A 191 -14.86 -11.35 -23.53
CA LEU A 191 -13.70 -10.45 -23.43
C LEU A 191 -12.78 -10.61 -24.66
N LEU A 192 -12.49 -11.84 -25.07
CA LEU A 192 -11.64 -12.10 -26.24
C LEU A 192 -12.35 -11.74 -27.56
N GLU A 193 -13.64 -12.06 -27.68
CA GLU A 193 -14.41 -11.83 -28.90
C GLU A 193 -14.75 -10.36 -29.12
N HIS A 194 -15.23 -9.67 -28.08
CA HIS A 194 -15.77 -8.32 -28.18
C HIS A 194 -14.88 -7.25 -27.54
N GLY A 195 -14.03 -7.62 -26.58
CA GLY A 195 -13.13 -6.68 -25.87
C GLY A 195 -12.28 -5.80 -26.79
N PRO A 196 -11.67 -6.32 -27.87
CA PRO A 196 -10.89 -5.50 -28.79
C PRO A 196 -11.68 -4.38 -29.45
N GLU A 197 -12.95 -4.63 -29.80
CA GLU A 197 -13.83 -3.61 -30.38
C GLU A 197 -14.32 -2.62 -29.32
N VAL A 198 -14.68 -3.11 -28.13
CA VAL A 198 -15.08 -2.29 -27.00
C VAL A 198 -13.97 -1.32 -26.61
N PHE A 199 -12.74 -1.82 -26.39
CA PHE A 199 -11.60 -0.99 -26.00
C PHE A 199 -11.26 0.05 -27.07
N ALA A 200 -11.16 -0.36 -28.34
CA ALA A 200 -10.83 0.55 -29.43
C ALA A 200 -11.84 1.69 -29.56
N ALA A 201 -13.14 1.41 -29.40
CA ALA A 201 -14.17 2.44 -29.43
C ALA A 201 -14.07 3.38 -28.22
N GLN A 202 -13.84 2.85 -27.01
CA GLN A 202 -13.70 3.65 -25.79
C GLN A 202 -12.44 4.51 -25.79
N ARG A 203 -11.28 3.94 -26.20
CA ARG A 203 -10.01 4.65 -26.35
C ARG A 203 -10.13 5.78 -27.36
N ARG A 204 -10.71 5.51 -28.54
CA ARG A 204 -10.91 6.53 -29.58
C ARG A 204 -11.68 7.72 -29.04
N VAL A 205 -12.82 7.49 -28.38
CA VAL A 205 -13.65 8.57 -27.85
C VAL A 205 -12.98 9.35 -26.71
N THR A 206 -12.10 8.70 -25.95
CA THR A 206 -11.29 9.38 -24.93
C THR A 206 -10.22 10.25 -25.59
N LYS A 207 -9.49 9.73 -26.59
CA LYS A 207 -8.48 10.47 -27.35
C LYS A 207 -9.08 11.58 -28.23
N GLU A 208 -10.34 11.47 -28.66
CA GLU A 208 -11.08 12.55 -29.33
C GLU A 208 -11.21 13.82 -28.46
N VAL A 209 -11.21 13.68 -27.13
CA VAL A 209 -11.20 14.82 -26.18
C VAL A 209 -9.82 15.48 -26.15
N SER A 210 -8.77 14.67 -25.98
CA SER A 210 -7.37 15.10 -26.13
C SER A 210 -6.47 13.90 -26.44
N ASP A 211 -5.63 14.03 -27.46
CA ASP A 211 -4.59 13.03 -27.78
C ASP A 211 -3.57 12.86 -26.65
N GLY A 212 -3.50 13.83 -25.73
CA GLY A 212 -2.61 13.83 -24.58
C GLY A 212 -3.05 13.00 -23.38
N ILE A 213 -4.29 12.49 -23.37
CA ILE A 213 -4.77 11.64 -22.29
C ILE A 213 -4.27 10.22 -22.51
N ASP A 214 -3.49 9.67 -21.60
CA ASP A 214 -3.07 8.27 -21.65
C ASP A 214 -4.24 7.37 -21.24
N VAL A 215 -4.47 6.32 -22.02
CA VAL A 215 -5.61 5.40 -21.88
C VAL A 215 -5.09 4.00 -21.56
N GLY A 216 -5.26 3.61 -20.30
CA GLY A 216 -4.81 2.31 -19.80
C GLY A 216 -5.89 1.24 -19.78
N ILE A 217 -5.45 0.01 -19.56
CA ILE A 217 -6.31 -1.19 -19.48
C ILE A 217 -6.18 -1.85 -18.10
N PHE A 218 -7.29 -2.39 -17.58
CA PHE A 218 -7.27 -3.18 -16.34
C PHE A 218 -7.99 -4.53 -16.51
N VAL A 219 -7.20 -5.60 -16.65
CA VAL A 219 -7.66 -6.99 -16.80
C VAL A 219 -7.36 -7.77 -15.52
N HIS A 220 -8.27 -8.68 -15.14
CA HIS A 220 -8.16 -9.44 -13.90
C HIS A 220 -6.95 -10.40 -13.91
N PHE A 221 -6.22 -10.45 -12.79
CA PHE A 221 -4.94 -11.13 -12.64
C PHE A 221 -4.80 -12.57 -13.17
N PRO A 222 -5.82 -13.47 -13.12
CA PRO A 222 -5.66 -14.85 -13.61
C PRO A 222 -5.37 -14.94 -15.11
N TYR A 223 -5.67 -13.90 -15.86
CA TYR A 223 -5.39 -13.82 -17.30
C TYR A 223 -4.00 -13.29 -17.62
N LEU A 224 -3.22 -12.92 -16.60
CA LEU A 224 -1.88 -12.36 -16.73
C LEU A 224 -0.82 -13.20 -16.00
N VAL A 225 -1.18 -13.97 -14.98
CA VAL A 225 -0.24 -14.80 -14.20
C VAL A 225 0.10 -16.11 -14.94
N ASP A 226 1.38 -16.46 -15.03
CA ASP A 226 1.88 -17.65 -15.75
C ASP A 226 1.27 -18.98 -15.26
N SER A 227 1.00 -19.08 -13.96
CA SER A 227 0.42 -20.29 -13.35
C SER A 227 -1.08 -20.46 -13.60
N LYS A 228 -1.70 -19.58 -14.40
CA LYS A 228 -3.14 -19.56 -14.68
C LYS A 228 -3.42 -19.60 -16.18
N SER A 229 -3.88 -18.51 -16.78
CA SER A 229 -4.28 -18.44 -18.20
C SER A 229 -3.74 -17.17 -18.89
N PRO A 230 -2.41 -16.94 -18.87
CA PRO A 230 -1.77 -15.73 -19.40
C PRO A 230 -2.04 -15.52 -20.90
N GLU A 231 -2.26 -16.61 -21.66
CA GLU A 231 -2.55 -16.58 -23.10
C GLU A 231 -3.83 -15.80 -23.44
N THR A 232 -4.71 -15.58 -22.46
CA THR A 232 -5.92 -14.76 -22.64
C THR A 232 -5.54 -13.29 -22.82
N TYR A 233 -4.65 -12.76 -21.99
CA TYR A 233 -4.21 -11.37 -22.10
C TYR A 233 -3.32 -11.15 -23.33
N GLU A 234 -2.44 -12.10 -23.65
CA GLU A 234 -1.63 -12.05 -24.88
C GLU A 234 -2.50 -11.96 -26.14
N ARG A 235 -3.54 -12.79 -26.24
CA ARG A 235 -4.46 -12.78 -27.38
C ARG A 235 -5.28 -11.49 -27.45
N LEU A 236 -5.71 -10.99 -26.30
CA LEU A 236 -6.44 -9.72 -26.20
C LEU A 236 -5.58 -8.56 -26.71
N THR A 237 -4.37 -8.40 -26.18
CA THR A 237 -3.47 -7.30 -26.55
C THR A 237 -2.97 -7.40 -27.98
N ALA A 238 -2.73 -8.60 -28.50
CA ALA A 238 -2.45 -8.81 -29.92
C ALA A 238 -3.61 -8.30 -30.81
N ALA A 239 -4.86 -8.62 -30.45
CA ALA A 239 -6.03 -8.15 -31.19
C ALA A 239 -6.26 -6.62 -31.05
N LEU A 240 -5.86 -6.01 -29.93
CA LEU A 240 -5.84 -4.55 -29.77
C LEU A 240 -4.80 -3.89 -30.69
N ARG A 241 -3.60 -4.46 -30.75
CA ARG A 241 -2.50 -4.02 -31.64
C ARG A 241 -2.90 -4.09 -33.12
N GLU A 242 -3.51 -5.20 -33.54
CA GLU A 242 -4.04 -5.35 -34.91
C GLU A 242 -5.08 -4.28 -35.28
N ARG A 243 -5.76 -3.70 -34.29
CA ARG A 243 -6.74 -2.63 -34.45
C ARG A 243 -6.16 -1.22 -34.28
N GLY A 244 -4.85 -1.08 -34.00
CA GLY A 244 -4.21 0.20 -33.69
C GLY A 244 -4.78 0.86 -32.44
N ALA A 245 -5.16 0.03 -31.47
CA ALA A 245 -5.77 0.43 -30.21
C ALA A 245 -4.96 -0.08 -29.01
N GLU A 246 -3.62 -0.07 -29.12
CA GLU A 246 -2.74 -0.39 -27.99
C GLU A 246 -3.08 0.50 -26.77
N PRO A 247 -3.18 -0.06 -25.56
CA PRO A 247 -3.24 0.73 -24.34
C PRO A 247 -1.92 1.47 -24.12
N ASP A 248 -1.99 2.66 -23.52
CA ASP A 248 -0.81 3.46 -23.21
C ASP A 248 -0.16 3.04 -21.86
N PHE A 249 -0.87 2.26 -21.04
CA PHE A 249 -0.36 1.66 -19.78
C PHE A 249 -1.28 0.52 -19.30
N ALA A 250 -0.82 -0.26 -18.32
CA ALA A 250 -1.61 -1.33 -17.70
C ALA A 250 -1.75 -1.16 -16.18
N MET A 251 -2.92 -1.48 -15.66
CA MET A 251 -3.18 -1.66 -14.23
C MET A 251 -3.31 -3.14 -13.93
N VAL A 252 -2.67 -3.60 -12.86
CA VAL A 252 -2.76 -4.99 -12.40
C VAL A 252 -2.97 -5.05 -10.88
N ASP A 253 -3.71 -6.07 -10.46
CA ASP A 253 -3.95 -6.38 -9.06
C ASP A 253 -3.48 -7.77 -8.69
N PHE A 254 -3.19 -7.98 -7.41
CA PHE A 254 -2.97 -9.33 -6.91
C PHE A 254 -3.36 -9.49 -5.45
N TYR A 255 -4.17 -10.50 -5.17
CA TYR A 255 -4.56 -10.87 -3.81
C TYR A 255 -3.56 -11.87 -3.22
N ARG A 256 -2.35 -11.39 -2.91
CA ARG A 256 -1.22 -12.22 -2.47
C ARG A 256 -1.60 -13.19 -1.36
N GLY A 257 -2.15 -12.71 -0.26
CA GLY A 257 -2.43 -13.54 0.91
C GLY A 257 -3.38 -14.70 0.58
N TRP A 258 -4.42 -14.45 -0.22
CA TRP A 258 -5.33 -15.51 -0.63
C TRP A 258 -4.67 -16.54 -1.54
N TYR A 259 -3.76 -16.13 -2.43
CA TYR A 259 -3.05 -17.04 -3.30
C TYR A 259 -1.98 -17.85 -2.53
N GLU A 260 -1.19 -17.16 -1.71
CA GLU A 260 -0.09 -17.69 -0.90
C GLU A 260 -0.53 -18.81 0.05
N LYS A 261 -1.76 -18.74 0.59
CA LYS A 261 -2.30 -19.80 1.47
C LYS A 261 -2.37 -21.18 0.82
N ASP A 262 -2.42 -21.25 -0.52
CA ASP A 262 -2.60 -22.50 -1.26
C ASP A 262 -1.30 -23.03 -1.85
N VAL A 263 -0.30 -22.15 -2.08
CA VAL A 263 0.91 -22.51 -2.84
C VAL A 263 2.22 -22.06 -2.18
N GLY A 264 2.13 -21.27 -1.11
CA GLY A 264 3.29 -20.74 -0.41
C GLY A 264 3.89 -19.47 -1.02
N PRO A 265 4.94 -18.92 -0.38
CA PRO A 265 5.49 -17.58 -0.66
C PRO A 265 6.25 -17.47 -1.98
N GLU A 266 6.99 -18.50 -2.38
CA GLU A 266 7.79 -18.51 -3.62
C GLU A 266 6.91 -18.45 -4.88
N PRO A 267 5.91 -19.33 -5.06
CA PRO A 267 4.99 -19.21 -6.18
C PRO A 267 4.16 -17.91 -6.16
N ALA A 268 3.87 -17.35 -4.98
CA ALA A 268 3.21 -16.05 -4.89
C ALA A 268 4.10 -14.90 -5.40
N ASN A 269 5.41 -14.93 -5.12
CA ASN A 269 6.37 -13.97 -5.67
C ASN A 269 6.46 -14.12 -7.21
N ASP A 270 6.56 -15.35 -7.72
CA ASP A 270 6.61 -15.60 -9.17
C ASP A 270 5.33 -15.17 -9.89
N ALA A 271 4.17 -15.29 -9.23
CA ALA A 271 2.92 -14.78 -9.75
C ALA A 271 2.96 -13.26 -9.94
N ILE A 272 3.45 -12.49 -8.97
CA ILE A 272 3.59 -11.03 -9.09
C ILE A 272 4.57 -10.65 -10.21
N ARG A 273 5.73 -11.33 -10.31
CA ARG A 273 6.73 -11.06 -11.36
C ARG A 273 6.16 -11.32 -12.75
N SER A 274 5.52 -12.47 -12.95
CA SER A 274 4.90 -12.82 -14.25
C SER A 274 3.75 -11.89 -14.59
N LEU A 275 2.92 -11.53 -13.61
CA LEU A 275 1.83 -10.56 -13.75
C LEU A 275 2.32 -9.24 -14.35
N ILE A 276 3.34 -8.64 -13.73
CA ILE A 276 3.90 -7.34 -14.14
C ILE A 276 4.60 -7.46 -15.49
N ARG A 277 5.40 -8.51 -15.71
CA ARG A 277 6.08 -8.77 -16.99
C ARG A 277 5.08 -8.90 -18.14
N ASN A 278 4.07 -9.76 -17.99
CA ASN A 278 3.10 -10.04 -19.04
C ASN A 278 2.21 -8.81 -19.32
N ALA A 279 1.87 -8.02 -18.29
CA ALA A 279 1.21 -6.74 -18.47
C ALA A 279 2.07 -5.77 -19.30
N ARG A 280 3.36 -5.66 -18.98
CA ARG A 280 4.31 -4.79 -19.69
C ARG A 280 4.45 -5.17 -21.17
N GLU A 281 4.51 -6.46 -21.47
CA GLU A 281 4.54 -6.96 -22.85
C GLU A 281 3.27 -6.60 -23.64
N GLY A 282 2.12 -6.50 -22.97
CA GLY A 282 0.85 -6.11 -23.57
C GLY A 282 0.71 -4.62 -23.90
N VAL A 283 1.56 -3.78 -23.32
CA VAL A 283 1.61 -2.32 -23.54
C VAL A 283 2.97 -1.88 -24.11
N ASP A 284 3.63 -2.77 -24.86
CA ASP A 284 4.89 -2.50 -25.59
C ASP A 284 6.03 -1.90 -24.75
N GLY A 285 6.10 -2.25 -23.46
CA GLY A 285 7.15 -1.77 -22.56
C GLY A 285 6.80 -0.50 -21.77
N ASP A 286 5.58 0.02 -21.92
CA ASP A 286 5.08 1.19 -21.19
C ASP A 286 4.80 0.90 -19.71
N ASP A 287 4.15 1.86 -19.04
CA ASP A 287 3.92 1.84 -17.60
C ASP A 287 3.01 0.69 -17.13
N VAL A 288 3.42 0.05 -16.01
CA VAL A 288 2.61 -0.96 -15.33
C VAL A 288 2.44 -0.59 -13.87
N PHE A 289 1.21 -0.33 -13.47
CA PHE A 289 0.84 0.05 -12.11
C PHE A 289 0.29 -1.16 -11.35
N TYR A 290 0.81 -1.39 -10.16
CA TYR A 290 0.51 -2.57 -9.35
C TYR A 290 -0.29 -2.21 -8.10
N MET A 291 -1.32 -3.01 -7.81
CA MET A 291 -2.15 -2.86 -6.61
C MET A 291 -2.16 -4.13 -5.76
N GLY A 292 -1.52 -4.05 -4.60
CA GLY A 292 -1.37 -5.18 -3.66
C GLY A 292 -2.53 -5.34 -2.67
N GLN A 293 -2.48 -6.40 -1.87
CA GLN A 293 -3.52 -6.72 -0.89
C GLN A 293 -3.21 -6.16 0.50
N ALA A 294 -4.03 -5.21 0.96
CA ALA A 294 -4.01 -4.71 2.35
C ALA A 294 -5.34 -4.93 3.10
N HIS A 295 -6.18 -5.85 2.61
CA HIS A 295 -7.51 -6.10 3.15
C HIS A 295 -7.86 -7.60 3.21
N THR A 296 -8.98 -7.91 3.85
CA THR A 296 -9.52 -9.27 3.95
C THR A 296 -10.37 -9.62 2.74
N ILE A 297 -9.98 -10.65 1.98
CA ILE A 297 -10.65 -11.09 0.75
C ILE A 297 -11.39 -12.41 0.97
N ASN A 298 -12.42 -12.72 0.18
CA ASN A 298 -13.18 -13.97 0.33
C ASN A 298 -12.28 -15.21 0.06
N PRO A 299 -12.36 -16.28 0.88
CA PRO A 299 -13.29 -16.53 1.98
C PRO A 299 -12.73 -16.08 3.34
N ASN A 300 -12.57 -14.76 3.54
CA ASN A 300 -12.16 -14.12 4.79
C ASN A 300 -10.67 -14.28 5.16
N HIS A 301 -9.80 -14.31 4.15
CA HIS A 301 -8.34 -14.37 4.29
C HIS A 301 -7.69 -13.00 4.41
N THR A 302 -6.82 -12.84 5.42
CA THR A 302 -6.02 -11.62 5.68
C THR A 302 -4.53 -11.90 5.47
N PRO A 303 -3.77 -11.04 4.76
CA PRO A 303 -2.33 -11.20 4.63
C PRO A 303 -1.59 -10.89 5.95
N SER A 304 -0.43 -11.51 6.16
CA SER A 304 0.49 -11.19 7.25
C SER A 304 1.31 -9.93 6.96
N ARG A 305 1.99 -9.38 7.97
CA ARG A 305 2.94 -8.26 7.79
C ARG A 305 4.05 -8.64 6.81
N THR A 306 4.58 -9.86 6.92
CA THR A 306 5.60 -10.41 6.01
C THR A 306 5.07 -10.49 4.58
N ALA A 307 3.87 -11.04 4.37
CA ALA A 307 3.27 -11.12 3.05
C ALA A 307 3.17 -9.75 2.38
N MET A 308 2.69 -8.72 3.10
CA MET A 308 2.59 -7.35 2.57
C MET A 308 3.96 -6.74 2.23
N ARG A 309 5.01 -7.04 3.00
CA ARG A 309 6.37 -6.55 2.69
C ARG A 309 6.99 -7.26 1.48
N LEU A 310 6.77 -8.56 1.34
CA LEU A 310 7.20 -9.32 0.16
C LEU A 310 6.42 -8.94 -1.09
N ASP A 311 5.12 -8.63 -0.94
CA ASP A 311 4.26 -8.11 -2.00
C ASP A 311 4.88 -6.83 -2.60
N LEU A 312 5.11 -5.83 -1.74
CA LEU A 312 5.75 -4.57 -2.10
C LEU A 312 7.11 -4.78 -2.78
N ARG A 313 7.96 -5.62 -2.19
CA ARG A 313 9.32 -5.84 -2.71
C ARG A 313 9.36 -6.57 -4.03
N THR A 314 8.51 -7.58 -4.18
CA THR A 314 8.40 -8.30 -5.44
C THR A 314 7.89 -7.39 -6.56
N ALA A 315 6.92 -6.52 -6.27
CA ALA A 315 6.40 -5.57 -7.25
C ALA A 315 7.45 -4.52 -7.67
N VAL A 316 8.24 -4.00 -6.72
CA VAL A 316 9.33 -3.06 -7.03
C VAL A 316 10.49 -3.73 -7.75
N ASP A 317 10.89 -4.95 -7.38
CA ASP A 317 11.94 -5.69 -8.09
C ASP A 317 11.50 -6.11 -9.51
N ALA A 318 10.20 -6.25 -9.73
CA ALA A 318 9.59 -6.43 -11.05
C ALA A 318 9.42 -5.09 -11.82
N ASP A 319 9.91 -3.99 -11.25
CA ASP A 319 9.96 -2.65 -11.85
C ASP A 319 8.58 -2.03 -12.06
N ALA A 320 7.61 -2.24 -11.16
CA ALA A 320 6.31 -1.57 -11.25
C ALA A 320 6.45 -0.03 -11.26
N SER A 321 5.78 0.64 -12.21
CA SER A 321 5.80 2.11 -12.40
C SER A 321 5.10 2.88 -11.27
N GLY A 322 4.26 2.21 -10.48
CA GLY A 322 3.60 2.78 -9.32
C GLY A 322 2.85 1.74 -8.51
N ILE A 323 2.76 1.97 -7.20
CA ILE A 323 2.19 1.04 -6.23
C ILE A 323 0.93 1.63 -5.59
N SER A 324 -0.05 0.76 -5.35
CA SER A 324 -1.22 1.04 -4.52
C SER A 324 -1.61 -0.18 -3.68
N TRP A 325 -2.58 0.02 -2.80
CA TRP A 325 -3.12 -1.00 -1.90
C TRP A 325 -4.63 -0.99 -1.94
N TYR A 326 -5.25 -2.14 -2.18
CA TYR A 326 -6.70 -2.24 -2.13
C TYR A 326 -7.25 -1.91 -0.75
N ALA A 327 -8.09 -0.89 -0.69
CA ALA A 327 -9.01 -0.65 0.40
C ALA A 327 -10.38 -1.23 0.03
N ARG A 328 -10.73 -2.39 0.60
CA ARG A 328 -12.04 -3.02 0.33
C ARG A 328 -13.16 -2.16 0.88
N ASN A 329 -14.18 -1.95 0.03
CA ASN A 329 -15.46 -1.39 0.44
C ASN A 329 -16.30 -2.47 1.12
N GLY A 330 -16.92 -2.11 2.25
CA GLY A 330 -17.61 -3.08 3.10
C GLY A 330 -16.62 -3.89 3.93
N TYR A 331 -16.83 -3.89 5.23
CA TYR A 331 -16.00 -4.62 6.17
C TYR A 331 -16.23 -6.13 6.05
N ARG A 332 -15.16 -6.90 6.20
CA ARG A 332 -15.20 -8.35 6.38
C ARG A 332 -14.28 -8.72 7.51
N ARG A 333 -14.76 -9.56 8.41
CA ARG A 333 -13.96 -10.10 9.51
C ARG A 333 -12.87 -11.02 8.98
N THR A 334 -11.72 -11.02 9.64
CA THR A 334 -10.68 -12.03 9.44
C THR A 334 -11.10 -13.36 10.04
N GLU A 335 -11.09 -14.43 9.24
CA GLU A 335 -11.36 -15.79 9.74
C GLU A 335 -10.21 -16.76 9.46
N VAL A 336 -9.44 -16.52 8.39
CA VAL A 336 -8.34 -17.40 7.97
C VAL A 336 -7.09 -16.60 7.64
N GLY A 337 -5.92 -17.24 7.84
CA GLY A 337 -4.60 -16.71 7.49
C GLY A 337 -3.52 -17.19 8.45
N PHE A 338 -2.29 -17.29 7.96
CA PHE A 338 -1.11 -17.56 8.79
C PHE A 338 -0.50 -16.23 9.26
N ASP A 339 -0.52 -16.00 10.57
CA ASP A 339 -0.16 -14.72 11.21
C ASP A 339 -0.88 -13.50 10.60
N PRO A 340 -2.23 -13.50 10.54
CA PRO A 340 -2.97 -12.42 9.88
C PRO A 340 -2.76 -11.09 10.62
N PHE A 341 -2.51 -10.01 9.87
CA PHE A 341 -2.36 -8.70 10.50
C PHE A 341 -3.72 -8.08 10.85
N VAL A 342 -4.06 -8.10 12.14
CA VAL A 342 -5.28 -7.55 12.77
C VAL A 342 -5.10 -6.04 13.07
N PRO A 343 -6.17 -5.21 13.02
CA PRO A 343 -7.32 -5.27 13.96
C PRO A 343 -8.69 -5.67 13.37
N ASN A 344 -8.72 -6.41 12.26
CA ASN A 344 -9.94 -6.62 11.49
C ASN A 344 -10.83 -7.78 12.02
N ASP A 345 -11.15 -7.78 13.32
CA ASP A 345 -11.83 -8.89 14.03
C ASP A 345 -13.23 -8.57 14.59
N ALA A 346 -13.65 -7.30 14.53
CA ALA A 346 -15.00 -6.86 14.88
C ALA A 346 -16.10 -7.63 14.12
N ASP A 347 -17.31 -7.65 14.66
CA ASP A 347 -18.45 -8.32 14.02
C ASP A 347 -18.93 -7.53 12.78
N PRO A 348 -18.96 -8.12 11.58
CA PRO A 348 -19.46 -7.45 10.39
C PRO A 348 -20.89 -6.93 10.52
N GLU A 349 -21.74 -7.61 11.30
CA GLU A 349 -23.14 -7.20 11.49
C GLU A 349 -23.26 -5.81 12.15
N VAL A 350 -22.25 -5.38 12.92
CA VAL A 350 -22.20 -4.03 13.52
C VAL A 350 -22.04 -2.94 12.45
N PHE A 351 -21.54 -3.31 11.27
CA PHE A 351 -21.29 -2.41 10.15
C PHE A 351 -22.29 -2.57 9.01
N ASP A 352 -23.23 -3.51 9.11
CA ASP A 352 -24.24 -3.73 8.08
C ASP A 352 -25.02 -2.43 7.83
N ASP A 353 -25.18 -2.08 6.56
CA ASP A 353 -25.83 -0.87 6.05
C ASP A 353 -25.19 0.48 6.50
N ARG A 354 -24.07 0.49 7.22
CA ARG A 354 -23.38 1.75 7.56
C ARG A 354 -22.64 2.30 6.35
N GLU A 355 -22.99 3.52 5.95
CA GLU A 355 -22.17 4.30 5.03
C GLU A 355 -20.79 4.55 5.65
N GLY A 356 -19.76 4.68 4.82
CA GLY A 356 -18.42 5.00 5.32
C GLY A 356 -17.55 3.81 5.69
N VAL A 357 -18.06 2.57 5.70
CA VAL A 357 -17.25 1.42 6.15
C VAL A 357 -16.35 0.89 5.03
N SER A 358 -15.05 0.84 5.31
CA SER A 358 -14.04 0.24 4.43
C SER A 358 -12.85 -0.27 5.24
N THR A 359 -11.88 -0.90 4.55
CA THR A 359 -10.58 -1.23 5.16
C THR A 359 -9.89 -0.02 5.76
N TYR A 360 -10.01 1.16 5.13
CA TYR A 360 -9.39 2.40 5.61
C TYR A 360 -9.94 2.83 6.98
N THR A 361 -11.18 2.48 7.31
CA THR A 361 -11.84 2.88 8.55
C THR A 361 -11.77 1.82 9.63
N ALA A 362 -12.03 0.56 9.27
CA ALA A 362 -12.12 -0.55 10.22
C ALA A 362 -10.81 -1.31 10.44
N ALA A 363 -9.83 -1.17 9.53
CA ALA A 363 -8.52 -1.81 9.62
C ALA A 363 -7.41 -0.81 9.26
N ARG A 364 -7.52 0.42 9.79
CA ARG A 364 -6.63 1.53 9.44
C ARG A 364 -5.15 1.23 9.68
N ASP A 365 -4.82 0.55 10.78
CA ASP A 365 -3.45 0.14 11.09
C ASP A 365 -2.85 -0.74 9.99
N ARG A 366 -3.63 -1.69 9.46
CA ARG A 366 -3.21 -2.53 8.33
C ARG A 366 -2.96 -1.69 7.07
N HIS A 367 -3.85 -0.76 6.76
CA HIS A 367 -3.68 0.13 5.61
C HIS A 367 -2.46 1.06 5.77
N GLN A 368 -2.26 1.62 6.96
CA GLN A 368 -1.13 2.48 7.30
C GLN A 368 0.20 1.72 7.23
N PHE A 369 0.26 0.48 7.71
CA PHE A 369 1.46 -0.37 7.59
C PHE A 369 1.85 -0.62 6.13
N ALA A 370 0.86 -0.87 5.26
CA ALA A 370 1.06 -1.07 3.84
C ALA A 370 1.73 0.17 3.21
N TRP A 371 1.13 1.34 3.44
CA TRP A 371 1.64 2.61 2.92
C TRP A 371 2.99 3.02 3.52
N ARG A 372 3.23 2.77 4.81
CA ARG A 372 4.53 3.06 5.45
C ARG A 372 5.69 2.39 4.71
N GLY A 373 5.48 1.16 4.23
CA GLY A 373 6.46 0.46 3.41
C GLY A 373 6.71 1.16 2.08
N VAL A 374 5.65 1.53 1.36
CA VAL A 374 5.73 2.22 0.06
C VAL A 374 6.50 3.54 0.18
N LEU A 375 6.17 4.34 1.20
CA LEU A 375 6.83 5.62 1.48
C LEU A 375 8.33 5.42 1.75
N GLY A 376 8.69 4.39 2.53
CA GLY A 376 10.09 4.10 2.87
C GLY A 376 10.98 3.73 1.69
N ILE A 377 10.40 3.24 0.59
CA ILE A 377 11.15 2.85 -0.62
C ILE A 377 10.92 3.82 -1.79
N ARG A 378 10.30 4.97 -1.54
CA ARG A 378 10.01 5.94 -2.60
C ARG A 378 11.29 6.72 -2.94
N PRO A 379 11.65 6.82 -4.23
CA PRO A 379 12.79 7.63 -4.62
C PRO A 379 12.63 9.10 -4.23
N GLY A 380 13.70 9.72 -3.72
CA GLY A 380 13.67 11.09 -3.22
C GLY A 380 12.93 11.28 -1.89
N TYR A 381 12.51 10.19 -1.24
CA TYR A 381 11.86 10.23 0.07
C TYR A 381 12.86 9.81 1.17
N GLY A 382 13.43 10.78 1.88
CA GLY A 382 14.34 10.54 3.00
C GLY A 382 13.60 10.43 4.33
N PRO A 383 13.68 9.31 5.08
CA PRO A 383 13.06 9.19 6.40
C PRO A 383 13.49 10.28 7.40
N GLU A 384 14.72 10.78 7.26
CA GLU A 384 15.28 11.89 8.03
C GLU A 384 14.55 13.22 7.81
N ASP A 385 13.94 13.42 6.65
CA ASP A 385 13.18 14.62 6.26
C ASP A 385 11.70 14.49 6.66
N ARG A 386 11.37 13.46 7.45
CA ARG A 386 10.01 13.09 7.81
C ARG A 386 9.85 12.90 9.32
N PHE A 387 8.63 13.08 9.79
CA PHE A 387 8.28 12.82 11.19
C PHE A 387 6.88 12.22 11.33
N ASP A 388 6.66 11.45 12.39
CA ASP A 388 5.34 11.00 12.80
C ASP A 388 4.77 11.96 13.86
N LEU A 389 3.49 12.32 13.75
CA LEU A 389 2.75 13.06 14.77
C LEU A 389 1.78 12.12 15.48
N TRP A 390 1.99 11.95 16.78
CA TRP A 390 1.20 11.08 17.64
C TRP A 390 0.31 11.93 18.53
N LEU A 391 -1.00 11.75 18.41
CA LEU A 391 -2.00 12.43 19.24
C LEU A 391 -2.63 11.43 20.20
N ARG A 392 -2.37 11.58 21.49
CA ARG A 392 -2.97 10.74 22.54
C ARG A 392 -4.17 11.42 23.15
N THR A 393 -5.33 10.78 23.06
CA THR A 393 -6.58 11.27 23.63
C THR A 393 -7.09 10.36 24.75
N GLY A 394 -8.08 10.83 25.50
CA GLY A 394 -8.95 9.94 26.27
C GLY A 394 -9.94 9.21 25.37
N ASP A 395 -11.09 8.85 25.93
CA ASP A 395 -12.27 8.41 25.16
C ASP A 395 -12.60 9.40 24.04
N VAL A 396 -12.78 8.89 22.82
CA VAL A 396 -12.95 9.70 21.60
C VAL A 396 -13.71 8.90 20.54
N GLY A 397 -14.63 9.54 19.82
CA GLY A 397 -15.35 8.91 18.72
C GLY A 397 -14.53 8.81 17.44
N PHE A 398 -15.16 8.24 16.41
CA PHE A 398 -14.53 8.01 15.11
C PHE A 398 -14.39 9.29 14.29
N HIS A 399 -13.13 9.72 14.05
CA HIS A 399 -12.78 10.92 13.29
C HIS A 399 -13.39 12.23 13.81
N ASP A 400 -13.79 12.32 15.08
CA ASP A 400 -14.49 13.48 15.67
C ASP A 400 -13.71 14.81 15.61
N HIS A 401 -12.40 14.77 15.35
CA HIS A 401 -11.53 15.94 15.45
C HIS A 401 -10.73 16.15 14.17
N ARG A 402 -10.86 17.32 13.57
CA ARG A 402 -10.13 17.71 12.35
C ARG A 402 -8.86 18.45 12.72
N LEU A 403 -7.73 18.03 12.15
CA LEU A 403 -6.40 18.58 12.44
C LEU A 403 -5.84 19.35 11.24
N TRP A 404 -5.41 20.57 11.51
CA TRP A 404 -4.55 21.33 10.62
C TRP A 404 -3.21 21.59 11.28
N LEU A 405 -2.15 21.56 10.48
CA LEU A 405 -0.82 22.00 10.89
C LEU A 405 -0.51 23.30 10.17
N ARG A 406 0.20 24.19 10.87
CA ARG A 406 0.70 25.40 10.24
C ARG A 406 1.96 25.09 9.46
N THR A 407 2.02 25.53 8.21
CA THR A 407 3.22 25.42 7.39
C THR A 407 4.27 26.46 7.81
N THR A 408 5.53 26.23 7.44
CA THR A 408 6.62 27.19 7.61
C THR A 408 6.39 28.48 6.80
N GLY A 409 5.56 28.43 5.75
CA GLY A 409 5.05 29.61 5.02
C GLY A 409 3.95 30.40 5.77
N GLY A 410 3.40 29.83 6.85
CA GLY A 410 2.40 30.46 7.70
C GLY A 410 0.95 30.10 7.39
N ASP A 411 0.71 29.27 6.37
CA ASP A 411 -0.61 28.77 5.97
C ASP A 411 -1.05 27.59 6.83
N TRP A 412 -2.33 27.21 6.77
CA TRP A 412 -2.88 26.06 7.49
C TRP A 412 -3.28 24.95 6.53
N GLU A 413 -2.64 23.79 6.65
CA GLU A 413 -2.92 22.62 5.82
C GLU A 413 -3.67 21.55 6.62
N HIS A 414 -4.72 20.99 6.03
CA HIS A 414 -5.49 19.90 6.64
C HIS A 414 -4.71 18.60 6.50
N VAL A 415 -4.28 18.02 7.61
CA VAL A 415 -3.52 16.76 7.60
C VAL A 415 -4.39 15.53 7.84
N GLY A 416 -5.65 15.72 8.20
CA GLY A 416 -6.61 14.64 8.40
C GLY A 416 -7.34 14.77 9.74
N ASP A 417 -8.14 13.75 10.04
CA ASP A 417 -9.00 13.69 11.21
C ASP A 417 -8.48 12.60 12.15
N PHE A 418 -8.50 12.88 13.45
CA PHE A 418 -8.10 11.94 14.48
C PHE A 418 -9.28 11.52 15.35
N GLY A 419 -9.15 10.35 15.98
CA GLY A 419 -10.18 9.75 16.81
C GLY A 419 -10.01 8.24 17.00
N GLY A 420 -11.01 7.62 17.61
CA GLY A 420 -11.09 6.18 17.84
C GLY A 420 -11.30 5.41 16.54
N TYR A 421 -11.34 4.08 16.64
CA TYR A 421 -11.82 3.25 15.54
C TYR A 421 -13.31 3.50 15.30
N LEU A 422 -13.82 3.11 14.13
CA LEU A 422 -15.27 3.12 13.89
C LEU A 422 -15.96 2.28 14.97
N ASP A 423 -17.15 2.60 15.47
CA ASP A 423 -17.75 1.81 16.57
C ASP A 423 -17.91 0.33 16.18
N GLY A 424 -17.28 -0.57 16.94
CA GLY A 424 -17.41 -2.02 16.84
C GLY A 424 -16.62 -2.70 17.96
N ASP A 425 -16.88 -3.97 18.27
CA ASP A 425 -16.11 -4.67 19.31
C ASP A 425 -14.70 -5.01 18.79
N TYR A 426 -13.83 -4.00 18.65
CA TYR A 426 -12.45 -4.22 18.26
C TYR A 426 -11.67 -4.80 19.43
N PRO A 427 -10.70 -5.71 19.19
CA PRO A 427 -9.85 -6.26 20.25
C PRO A 427 -9.07 -5.19 21.05
N TYR A 428 -9.08 -3.96 20.56
CA TYR A 428 -8.26 -2.86 21.04
C TYR A 428 -9.06 -1.60 21.40
N ASP A 429 -10.38 -1.71 21.50
CA ASP A 429 -11.22 -0.61 21.96
C ASP A 429 -10.95 -0.34 23.46
N GLY A 430 -10.62 0.92 23.79
CA GLY A 430 -10.37 1.36 25.16
C GLY A 430 -9.60 2.69 25.26
N ASP A 431 -9.84 3.44 26.34
CA ASP A 431 -9.06 4.62 26.72
C ASP A 431 -7.73 4.17 27.36
N PRO A 432 -6.56 4.70 26.94
CA PRO A 432 -6.36 5.82 26.01
C PRO A 432 -6.23 5.42 24.54
N HIS A 433 -6.62 6.35 23.66
CA HIS A 433 -6.44 6.22 22.21
C HIS A 433 -5.24 7.03 21.72
N VAL A 434 -4.56 6.54 20.69
CA VAL A 434 -3.56 7.30 19.93
C VAL A 434 -3.94 7.27 18.46
N THR A 435 -3.93 8.43 17.80
CA THR A 435 -3.94 8.50 16.34
C THR A 435 -2.55 8.90 15.86
N VAL A 436 -2.06 8.22 14.83
CA VAL A 436 -0.75 8.52 14.24
C VAL A 436 -0.91 9.09 12.82
N PHE A 437 -0.35 10.28 12.60
CA PHE A 437 -0.13 10.83 11.27
C PHE A 437 1.30 10.55 10.86
N HIS A 438 1.45 9.61 9.94
CA HIS A 438 2.77 9.15 9.51
C HIS A 438 3.43 10.11 8.54
N ALA A 439 4.76 10.21 8.65
CA ALA A 439 5.66 10.67 7.61
C ALA A 439 5.33 12.07 7.03
N LEU A 440 5.03 13.01 7.94
CA LEU A 440 4.82 14.42 7.64
C LEU A 440 6.14 15.09 7.22
N ASP A 441 6.07 16.03 6.28
CA ASP A 441 7.22 16.74 5.75
C ASP A 441 7.81 17.73 6.78
N ARG A 442 9.09 17.57 7.11
CA ARG A 442 9.76 18.42 8.10
C ARG A 442 9.96 19.85 7.60
N GLU A 443 10.32 20.05 6.35
CA GLU A 443 10.53 21.40 5.79
C GLU A 443 9.23 22.19 5.74
N THR A 444 8.11 21.50 5.46
CA THR A 444 6.79 22.10 5.41
C THR A 444 6.26 22.45 6.79
N PHE A 445 6.44 21.60 7.82
CA PHE A 445 5.73 21.77 9.11
C PHE A 445 6.61 22.04 10.33
N LEU A 446 7.92 21.82 10.27
CA LEU A 446 8.79 21.76 11.45
C LEU A 446 10.07 22.59 11.29
N ASP A 447 9.92 23.92 11.38
CA ASP A 447 11.02 24.90 11.54
C ASP A 447 10.89 25.66 12.86
N GLY A 448 11.10 24.94 13.97
CA GLY A 448 10.89 25.44 15.33
C GLY A 448 9.65 24.84 15.98
N ASP A 449 8.70 25.69 16.38
CA ASP A 449 7.47 25.26 17.03
C ASP A 449 6.50 24.64 16.03
N LEU A 450 5.82 23.56 16.42
CA LEU A 450 4.73 22.98 15.64
C LEU A 450 3.40 23.54 16.14
N GLU A 451 2.68 24.26 15.28
CA GLU A 451 1.34 24.80 15.59
C GLU A 451 0.23 23.90 15.04
N LEU A 452 -0.69 23.51 15.90
CA LEU A 452 -1.84 22.68 15.59
C LEU A 452 -3.10 23.52 15.73
N ARG A 453 -4.01 23.40 14.76
CA ARG A 453 -5.39 23.88 14.86
C ARG A 453 -6.30 22.66 14.83
N ILE A 454 -7.22 22.58 15.79
CA ILE A 454 -8.10 21.44 16.00
C ILE A 454 -9.53 21.94 16.05
N ALA A 455 -10.37 21.49 15.11
CA ALA A 455 -11.81 21.67 15.17
C ALA A 455 -12.46 20.38 15.66
N SER A 456 -13.37 20.48 16.63
CA SER A 456 -13.91 19.31 17.33
C SER A 456 -15.42 19.19 17.15
N GLU A 457 -15.90 18.00 16.81
CA GLU A 457 -17.31 17.64 16.80
C GLU A 457 -17.68 16.74 17.99
N GLY A 458 -16.72 15.96 18.48
CA GLY A 458 -16.81 15.17 19.69
C GLY A 458 -16.21 15.85 20.92
N ALA A 459 -16.47 15.27 22.10
CA ALA A 459 -15.82 15.67 23.34
C ALA A 459 -14.69 14.69 23.66
N THR A 460 -13.49 15.20 23.92
CA THR A 460 -12.37 14.38 24.43
C THR A 460 -11.39 15.23 25.23
N THR A 461 -10.34 14.61 25.75
CA THR A 461 -9.17 15.29 26.29
C THR A 461 -7.95 14.91 25.47
N LEU A 462 -7.30 15.90 24.85
CA LEU A 462 -5.99 15.73 24.22
C LEU A 462 -4.94 15.70 25.34
N ARG A 463 -4.45 14.51 25.65
CA ARG A 463 -3.54 14.26 26.76
C ARG A 463 -2.11 14.57 26.37
N ASN A 464 -1.63 14.03 25.26
CA ASN A 464 -0.27 14.23 24.75
C ASN A 464 -0.27 14.52 23.25
N VAL A 465 0.69 15.35 22.82
CA VAL A 465 1.07 15.57 21.43
C VAL A 465 2.56 15.31 21.33
N THR A 466 2.92 14.36 20.47
CA THR A 466 4.31 13.91 20.37
C THR A 466 4.75 13.88 18.91
N VAL A 467 5.89 14.51 18.62
CA VAL A 467 6.57 14.50 17.33
C VAL A 467 7.71 13.51 17.40
N ARG A 468 7.74 12.56 16.48
CA ARG A 468 8.67 11.43 16.48
C ARG A 468 9.41 11.34 15.17
N PRO A 469 10.67 10.88 15.13
CA PRO A 469 11.33 10.59 13.86
C PRO A 469 10.53 9.53 13.09
N PHE A 470 10.44 9.67 11.78
CA PHE A 470 9.84 8.64 10.94
C PHE A 470 10.86 7.52 10.68
N ASP A 471 10.43 6.27 10.84
CA ASP A 471 11.25 5.09 10.50
C ASP A 471 10.35 4.07 9.78
N PRO A 472 10.46 3.91 8.45
CA PRO A 472 9.56 3.04 7.69
C PRO A 472 9.57 1.58 8.18
N GLY A 473 10.66 1.13 8.81
CA GLY A 473 10.82 -0.21 9.35
C GLY A 473 10.35 -0.41 10.80
N ALA A 474 9.98 0.67 11.50
CA ALA A 474 9.48 0.59 12.87
C ALA A 474 8.00 0.95 12.92
N TYR A 475 7.14 -0.05 12.75
CA TYR A 475 5.69 0.12 12.85
C TYR A 475 5.15 -0.48 14.14
N VAL A 476 4.27 0.27 14.80
CA VAL A 476 3.43 -0.21 15.89
C VAL A 476 1.99 0.16 15.58
N THR A 477 1.07 -0.68 16.04
CA THR A 477 -0.36 -0.39 15.96
C THR A 477 -0.70 0.81 16.86
N GLU A 478 -1.80 1.52 16.59
CA GLU A 478 -2.25 2.61 17.46
C GLU A 478 -2.46 2.20 18.93
N PRO A 479 -2.99 1.00 19.24
CA PRO A 479 -3.03 0.47 20.61
C PRO A 479 -1.65 0.28 21.25
N GLU A 480 -0.69 -0.27 20.50
CA GLU A 480 0.70 -0.39 20.97
C GLU A 480 1.30 1.01 21.20
N ALA A 481 1.06 1.97 20.30
CA ALA A 481 1.48 3.35 20.44
C ALA A 481 0.90 4.02 21.71
N ALA A 482 -0.34 3.70 22.07
CA ALA A 482 -0.97 4.16 23.31
C ALA A 482 -0.25 3.63 24.56
N SER A 483 0.24 2.39 24.53
CA SER A 483 1.05 1.80 25.62
C SER A 483 2.45 2.41 25.71
N LEU A 484 3.01 2.83 24.57
CA LEU A 484 4.36 3.40 24.43
C LEU A 484 4.43 4.91 24.67
N SER A 485 3.29 5.58 24.84
CA SER A 485 3.20 7.02 25.08
C SER A 485 2.85 7.42 26.53
N PRO A 486 3.41 6.79 27.60
CA PRO A 486 3.23 7.29 28.95
C PRO A 486 4.01 8.59 29.11
N ALA A 487 3.43 9.56 29.85
CA ALA A 487 4.16 10.75 30.24
C ALA A 487 4.85 10.50 31.59
N PRO A 488 6.17 10.74 31.73
CA PRO A 488 7.11 11.22 30.71
C PRO A 488 7.61 10.10 29.78
N THR A 489 7.79 10.40 28.50
CA THR A 489 8.40 9.49 27.53
C THR A 489 9.90 9.31 27.82
N PRO A 490 10.49 8.13 27.52
CA PRO A 490 11.93 7.92 27.67
C PRO A 490 12.75 8.92 26.83
N ALA A 491 13.89 9.37 27.36
CA ALA A 491 14.77 10.28 26.63
C ALA A 491 15.22 9.68 25.28
N GLY A 492 15.13 10.44 24.18
CA GLY A 492 15.49 10.01 22.84
C GLY A 492 14.40 9.21 22.08
N PHE A 493 13.23 9.00 22.69
CA PHE A 493 12.10 8.34 22.05
C PHE A 493 11.28 9.27 21.14
N ASP A 494 11.31 10.56 21.45
CA ASP A 494 10.58 11.62 20.76
C ASP A 494 11.56 12.72 20.33
N LEU A 495 11.26 13.39 19.21
CA LEU A 495 11.89 14.66 18.89
C LEU A 495 11.42 15.69 19.91
N VAL A 496 10.10 15.87 20.01
CA VAL A 496 9.48 16.71 21.02
C VAL A 496 8.13 16.18 21.45
N GLY A 497 7.74 16.46 22.69
CA GLY A 497 6.42 16.12 23.20
C GLY A 497 5.94 17.15 24.19
N THR A 498 4.63 17.38 24.19
CA THR A 498 3.95 18.16 25.22
C THR A 498 2.74 17.38 25.73
N ALA A 499 2.44 17.54 27.02
CA ALA A 499 1.27 16.97 27.67
C ALA A 499 0.28 18.10 27.95
N PRO A 500 -0.44 18.62 26.95
CA PRO A 500 -1.24 19.82 27.10
C PRO A 500 -2.42 19.61 28.06
N ASP A 501 -2.91 18.38 28.19
CA ASP A 501 -4.09 18.01 28.98
C ASP A 501 -5.27 18.96 28.72
N VAL A 502 -5.58 19.16 27.44
CA VAL A 502 -6.59 20.13 26.97
C VAL A 502 -7.88 19.41 26.64
N LYS A 503 -8.99 19.91 27.20
CA LYS A 503 -10.33 19.48 26.82
C LYS A 503 -10.69 20.04 25.45
N LEU A 504 -11.15 19.15 24.59
CA LEU A 504 -11.74 19.47 23.29
C LEU A 504 -13.25 19.29 23.40
N SER A 505 -14.01 20.33 23.06
CA SER A 505 -15.47 20.31 23.16
C SER A 505 -16.12 20.42 21.78
N PRO A 506 -17.30 19.81 21.57
CA PRO A 506 -18.06 19.93 20.32
C PRO A 506 -18.29 21.40 19.91
N GLY A 507 -18.04 21.70 18.64
CA GLY A 507 -18.16 23.04 18.05
C GLY A 507 -17.02 24.00 18.39
N GLU A 508 -15.99 23.54 19.11
CA GLU A 508 -14.83 24.36 19.47
C GLU A 508 -13.69 24.20 18.46
N GLU A 509 -13.02 25.31 18.18
CA GLU A 509 -11.71 25.34 17.52
C GLU A 509 -10.65 25.75 18.55
N ARG A 510 -9.57 24.98 18.63
CA ARG A 510 -8.44 25.20 19.52
C ARG A 510 -7.16 25.32 18.71
N THR A 511 -6.31 26.25 19.09
CA THR A 511 -4.92 26.33 18.60
C THR A 511 -3.98 25.93 19.73
N LEU A 512 -2.99 25.09 19.42
CA LEU A 512 -1.98 24.60 20.35
C LEU A 512 -0.61 24.75 19.72
N THR A 513 0.38 25.07 20.54
CA THR A 513 1.79 25.12 20.13
C THR A 513 2.54 24.02 20.85
N VAL A 514 3.20 23.16 20.08
CA VAL A 514 4.18 22.20 20.60
C VAL A 514 5.54 22.88 20.47
N PRO A 515 6.17 23.29 21.59
CA PRO A 515 7.46 23.96 21.53
C PRO A 515 8.48 23.08 20.81
N GLY A 516 9.26 23.66 19.91
CA GLY A 516 10.18 22.90 19.06
C GLY A 516 11.27 22.16 19.86
N ALA A 517 11.66 20.99 19.38
CA ALA A 517 12.95 20.42 19.74
C ALA A 517 14.03 20.86 18.77
N ALA A 518 15.25 20.95 19.31
CA ALA A 518 16.44 21.03 18.48
C ALA A 518 16.46 19.86 17.49
N VAL A 519 16.65 20.21 16.23
CA VAL A 519 16.85 19.30 15.11
C VAL A 519 18.02 18.36 15.43
N GLY A 520 17.75 17.05 15.49
CA GLY A 520 18.80 16.03 15.41
C GLY A 520 18.72 14.91 16.45
N SER A 521 17.89 13.91 16.17
CA SER A 521 18.22 12.51 16.48
C SER A 521 17.27 11.61 15.69
N ALA A 522 17.82 10.72 14.88
CA ALA A 522 17.05 9.58 14.37
C ALA A 522 16.57 8.72 15.56
N LEU A 523 15.45 8.01 15.41
CA LEU A 523 15.11 6.96 16.37
C LEU A 523 16.26 5.96 16.40
N PRO A 524 16.75 5.55 17.58
CA PRO A 524 17.59 4.36 17.65
C PRO A 524 16.86 3.19 17.00
N SER A 525 17.56 2.42 16.16
CA SER A 525 17.02 1.17 15.59
C SER A 525 16.41 0.32 16.70
N GLY A 526 15.19 -0.17 16.50
CA GLY A 526 14.49 -1.01 17.50
C GLY A 526 13.89 -0.26 18.69
N ALA A 527 13.88 1.08 18.73
CA ALA A 527 13.29 1.85 19.84
C ALA A 527 11.80 1.53 20.10
N LEU A 528 11.06 1.11 19.08
CA LEU A 528 9.65 0.73 19.15
C LEU A 528 9.40 -0.75 19.47
N ALA A 529 10.45 -1.56 19.55
CA ALA A 529 10.32 -2.97 19.88
C ALA A 529 10.13 -3.19 21.38
N ASP A 530 9.53 -4.33 21.71
CA ASP A 530 9.48 -4.84 23.07
C ASP A 530 10.87 -4.86 23.70
N PRO A 531 11.05 -4.44 24.97
CA PRO A 531 12.36 -4.35 25.59
C PRO A 531 13.23 -5.61 25.50
N GLY A 532 12.60 -6.81 25.50
CA GLY A 532 13.29 -8.08 25.34
C GLY A 532 13.82 -8.36 23.93
N ASP A 533 13.28 -7.69 22.92
CA ASP A 533 13.59 -7.91 21.50
C ASP A 533 14.39 -6.74 20.88
N ARG A 534 14.57 -5.62 21.59
CA ARG A 534 15.19 -4.39 21.04
C ARG A 534 16.55 -4.61 20.41
N GLU A 535 17.44 -5.36 21.06
CA GLU A 535 18.80 -5.61 20.55
C GLU A 535 18.75 -6.42 19.25
N VAL A 536 17.86 -7.41 19.19
CA VAL A 536 17.64 -8.25 18.00
C VAL A 536 17.08 -7.40 16.87
N VAL A 537 15.98 -6.67 17.12
CA VAL A 537 15.34 -5.80 16.13
C VAL A 537 16.28 -4.70 15.64
N ALA A 538 17.14 -4.16 16.51
CA ALA A 538 18.11 -3.14 16.16
C ALA A 538 19.21 -3.65 15.21
N ALA A 539 19.55 -4.94 15.30
CA ALA A 539 20.54 -5.60 14.43
C ALA A 539 19.97 -5.96 13.04
N LEU A 540 18.64 -6.00 12.90
CA LEU A 540 17.99 -6.33 11.63
C LEU A 540 17.87 -5.10 10.72
N PRO A 541 18.27 -5.23 9.44
CA PRO A 541 17.95 -4.24 8.41
C PRO A 541 16.44 -4.08 8.24
N SER A 542 16.01 -2.92 7.77
CA SER A 542 14.63 -2.75 7.32
C SER A 542 14.45 -3.42 5.96
N ALA A 543 13.31 -4.08 5.76
CA ALA A 543 12.88 -4.50 4.45
C ALA A 543 12.64 -3.33 3.51
N THR A 544 12.64 -2.06 3.96
CA THR A 544 12.55 -0.87 3.10
C THR A 544 13.92 -0.28 2.71
N ASP A 545 15.02 -0.85 3.20
CA ASP A 545 16.37 -0.46 2.77
C ASP A 545 16.62 -0.91 1.31
N PRO A 546 16.94 -0.01 0.36
CA PRO A 546 17.18 -0.38 -1.04
C PRO A 546 18.41 -1.28 -1.23
N ASP A 547 19.40 -1.21 -0.35
CA ASP A 547 20.63 -2.01 -0.45
C ASP A 547 20.46 -3.41 0.17
N TYR A 548 19.31 -3.66 0.82
CA TYR A 548 19.02 -4.93 1.45
C TYR A 548 18.16 -5.84 0.57
N ALA A 549 18.80 -6.86 -0.01
CA ALA A 549 18.15 -7.89 -0.83
C ALA A 549 17.29 -8.84 0.02
N VAL A 550 16.16 -8.35 0.53
CA VAL A 550 15.30 -9.07 1.47
C VAL A 550 14.73 -10.36 0.89
N LEU A 551 14.47 -10.41 -0.42
CA LEU A 551 13.99 -11.60 -1.12
C LEU A 551 15.04 -12.72 -1.20
N ASP A 552 16.33 -12.41 -0.99
CA ASP A 552 17.42 -13.39 -0.96
C ASP A 552 17.70 -13.92 0.45
N ARG A 553 16.82 -13.63 1.41
CA ARG A 553 16.97 -13.98 2.82
C ARG A 553 15.81 -14.83 3.34
N PHE A 554 16.04 -15.50 4.47
CA PHE A 554 15.02 -16.22 5.22
C PHE A 554 15.32 -16.18 6.73
N ASP A 555 14.28 -16.38 7.53
CA ASP A 555 14.40 -16.59 8.97
C ASP A 555 14.26 -18.09 9.26
N LEU A 556 15.11 -18.65 10.09
CA LEU A 556 15.03 -20.06 10.46
C LEU A 556 14.42 -20.19 11.85
N TRP A 557 13.26 -20.84 11.92
CA TRP A 557 12.55 -21.10 13.17
C TRP A 557 12.81 -22.55 13.58
N ALA A 558 13.51 -22.75 14.70
CA ALA A 558 13.56 -24.03 15.39
C ALA A 558 12.52 -24.04 16.51
N VAL A 559 11.62 -25.00 16.49
CA VAL A 559 10.54 -25.14 17.47
C VAL A 559 10.58 -26.53 18.07
N GLY A 560 10.43 -26.62 19.40
CA GLY A 560 10.35 -27.87 20.13
C GLY A 560 11.02 -27.81 21.51
N ASP A 561 10.88 -28.90 22.25
CA ASP A 561 11.46 -29.02 23.58
C ASP A 561 12.98 -28.91 23.52
N GLY A 562 13.54 -27.90 24.18
CA GLY A 562 14.99 -27.65 24.21
C GLY A 562 15.53 -26.78 23.07
N ALA A 563 14.67 -26.25 22.19
CA ALA A 563 15.09 -25.37 21.10
C ALA A 563 15.76 -24.10 21.64
N GLY A 564 15.28 -23.58 22.78
CA GLY A 564 15.92 -22.45 23.47
C GLY A 564 17.33 -22.72 23.99
N SER A 565 17.70 -23.99 24.14
CA SER A 565 19.03 -24.42 24.62
C SER A 565 20.00 -24.72 23.47
N LEU A 566 19.58 -24.57 22.22
CA LEU A 566 20.48 -24.69 21.07
C LEU A 566 21.55 -23.60 21.15
N ALA A 567 22.80 -24.00 21.33
CA ALA A 567 23.92 -23.08 21.21
C ALA A 567 24.03 -22.63 19.75
N ASP A 568 23.97 -23.59 18.82
CA ASP A 568 23.92 -23.31 17.39
C ASP A 568 23.20 -24.38 16.57
N LEU A 569 23.08 -24.13 15.27
CA LEU A 569 22.55 -25.07 14.29
C LEU A 569 23.40 -25.07 13.01
N ALA A 570 23.98 -26.22 12.66
CA ALA A 570 24.63 -26.40 11.38
C ALA A 570 23.60 -26.74 10.29
N LEU A 571 23.63 -26.02 9.17
CA LEU A 571 22.89 -26.33 7.95
C LEU A 571 23.88 -26.81 6.88
N GLY A 572 23.97 -28.12 6.69
CA GLY A 572 25.03 -28.74 5.90
C GLY A 572 26.41 -28.48 6.52
N ASP A 573 27.32 -27.87 5.75
CA ASP A 573 28.69 -27.56 6.20
C ASP A 573 28.83 -26.15 6.80
N ARG A 574 27.72 -25.41 6.95
CA ARG A 574 27.72 -24.02 7.44
C ARG A 574 27.01 -23.90 8.78
N ASP A 575 27.49 -23.00 9.60
CA ASP A 575 26.87 -22.65 10.88
C ASP A 575 25.85 -21.51 10.67
N ALA A 576 24.62 -21.69 11.15
CA ALA A 576 23.58 -20.68 11.01
C ALA A 576 23.86 -19.40 11.82
N SER A 577 24.45 -19.47 13.02
CA SER A 577 24.71 -18.25 13.79
C SER A 577 25.83 -17.40 13.19
N ASP A 578 26.79 -18.02 12.49
CA ASP A 578 27.86 -17.29 11.79
C ASP A 578 27.31 -16.40 10.65
N ASP A 579 26.20 -16.81 10.04
CA ASP A 579 25.60 -16.15 8.87
C ASP A 579 24.34 -15.34 9.19
N ALA A 580 23.74 -15.52 10.38
CA ALA A 580 22.54 -14.80 10.79
C ALA A 580 22.86 -13.35 11.16
N ALA A 581 21.95 -12.43 10.84
CA ALA A 581 22.05 -11.04 11.28
C ALA A 581 21.82 -10.91 12.79
N ALA A 582 20.93 -11.74 13.34
CA ALA A 582 20.67 -11.84 14.77
C ALA A 582 20.10 -13.21 15.10
N VAL A 583 20.18 -13.59 16.38
CA VAL A 583 19.57 -14.83 16.90
C VAL A 583 18.82 -14.51 18.19
N SER A 584 17.57 -14.98 18.29
CA SER A 584 16.76 -14.85 19.51
C SER A 584 16.26 -16.22 19.96
N ARG A 585 16.11 -16.40 21.28
CA ARG A 585 15.74 -17.69 21.89
C ARG A 585 14.70 -17.51 22.98
N SER A 586 13.84 -18.51 23.10
CA SER A 586 12.88 -18.76 24.17
C SER A 586 12.91 -20.24 24.51
N ASP A 587 12.37 -20.67 25.65
CA ASP A 587 12.50 -22.06 26.13
C ASP A 587 12.15 -23.13 25.06
N GLU A 588 11.13 -22.86 24.24
CA GLU A 588 10.59 -23.80 23.24
C GLU A 588 10.83 -23.37 21.79
N ALA A 589 11.56 -22.29 21.54
CA ALA A 589 11.90 -21.87 20.18
C ALA A 589 13.18 -21.04 20.09
N ALA A 590 13.93 -21.22 19.01
CA ALA A 590 15.05 -20.37 18.61
C ALA A 590 14.84 -19.88 17.18
N VAL A 591 15.19 -18.61 16.92
CA VAL A 591 15.05 -17.99 15.61
C VAL A 591 16.37 -17.35 15.19
N TRP A 592 16.87 -17.75 14.01
CA TRP A 592 17.99 -17.11 13.33
C TRP A 592 17.44 -16.23 12.21
N TYR A 593 17.76 -14.94 12.25
CA TYR A 593 17.15 -13.97 11.34
C TYR A 593 18.07 -13.61 10.18
N GLY A 594 17.49 -13.44 8.98
CA GLY A 594 18.17 -12.87 7.82
C GLY A 594 19.27 -13.76 7.21
N LEU A 595 19.14 -15.08 7.33
CA LEU A 595 20.06 -16.04 6.71
C LEU A 595 20.03 -15.94 5.18
N PRO A 596 21.18 -16.07 4.50
CA PRO A 596 21.22 -16.04 3.04
C PRO A 596 20.57 -17.30 2.46
N ARG A 597 19.66 -17.14 1.48
CA ARG A 597 18.99 -18.24 0.78
C ARG A 597 19.92 -19.28 0.17
N SER A 598 21.18 -18.91 -0.09
CA SER A 598 22.24 -19.86 -0.50
C SER A 598 22.46 -21.04 0.47
N MET A 599 21.98 -20.95 1.71
CA MET A 599 22.01 -22.06 2.67
C MET A 599 20.88 -23.09 2.47
N LEU A 600 19.89 -22.79 1.63
CA LEU A 600 18.86 -23.74 1.22
C LEU A 600 19.39 -24.51 0.00
N GLY A 601 19.96 -25.69 0.22
CA GLY A 601 20.59 -26.54 -0.80
C GLY A 601 19.64 -26.94 -1.92
N GLY A 602 19.57 -26.13 -2.99
CA GLY A 602 18.58 -26.31 -4.07
C GLY A 602 17.15 -25.93 -3.65
N GLY A 603 16.99 -25.04 -2.67
CA GLY A 603 15.69 -24.55 -2.19
C GLY A 603 15.11 -25.35 -1.03
N ALA A 604 15.80 -26.38 -0.54
CA ALA A 604 15.38 -27.16 0.62
C ALA A 604 16.28 -26.92 1.84
N LEU A 605 15.71 -27.04 3.04
CA LEU A 605 16.49 -27.29 4.24
C LEU A 605 17.16 -28.66 4.09
N ASP A 606 18.48 -28.63 4.11
CA ASP A 606 19.33 -29.81 4.00
C ASP A 606 19.31 -30.61 5.34
N ARG A 607 20.40 -31.29 5.66
CA ARG A 607 20.63 -31.84 7.00
C ARG A 607 20.93 -30.71 7.99
N ALA A 608 20.06 -30.57 8.99
CA ALA A 608 20.28 -29.69 10.12
C ALA A 608 20.80 -30.47 11.33
N GLU A 609 21.93 -30.04 11.91
CA GLU A 609 22.51 -30.68 13.09
C GLU A 609 22.56 -29.68 14.26
N PRO A 610 21.91 -29.98 15.40
CA PRO A 610 22.04 -29.14 16.58
C PRO A 610 23.48 -29.19 17.08
N LEU A 611 24.06 -28.01 17.31
CA LEU A 611 25.36 -27.89 17.96
C LEU A 611 25.13 -27.62 19.45
N GLY A 612 25.52 -28.57 20.29
CA GLY A 612 25.31 -28.54 21.75
C GLY A 612 24.28 -29.56 22.23
N ASP A 613 23.78 -29.35 23.46
CA ASP A 613 22.87 -30.28 24.15
C ASP A 613 21.38 -30.00 23.88
N GLY A 614 21.06 -28.94 23.12
CA GLY A 614 19.69 -28.58 22.74
C GLY A 614 19.14 -29.46 21.62
N GLY A 615 17.82 -29.45 21.46
CA GLY A 615 17.11 -30.19 20.42
C GLY A 615 15.96 -29.37 19.83
N PHE A 616 15.35 -29.86 18.77
CA PHE A 616 14.15 -29.27 18.17
C PHE A 616 13.29 -30.37 17.57
N ASP A 617 11.99 -30.13 17.48
CA ASP A 617 11.03 -31.06 16.85
C ASP A 617 10.86 -30.72 15.37
N ALA A 618 10.93 -29.43 15.02
CA ALA A 618 10.77 -28.96 13.66
C ALA A 618 11.61 -27.71 13.36
N LEU A 619 11.95 -27.56 12.08
CA LEU A 619 12.60 -26.40 11.49
C LEU A 619 11.74 -25.85 10.36
N TYR A 620 11.63 -24.53 10.31
CA TYR A 620 10.93 -23.80 9.24
C TYR A 620 11.81 -22.68 8.71
N ALA A 621 12.10 -22.69 7.42
CA ALA A 621 12.76 -21.60 6.71
C ALA A 621 11.68 -20.62 6.26
N MET A 622 11.37 -19.65 7.10
CA MET A 622 10.32 -18.66 6.86
C MET A 622 10.82 -17.49 6.00
N PRO A 623 9.97 -16.89 5.16
CA PRO A 623 10.34 -15.69 4.43
C PRO A 623 10.78 -14.56 5.37
N HIS A 624 11.87 -13.89 5.03
CA HIS A 624 12.39 -12.77 5.81
C HIS A 624 11.78 -11.44 5.34
N ALA A 625 11.47 -10.56 6.29
CA ALA A 625 10.99 -9.20 6.00
C ALA A 625 11.62 -8.16 6.94
N GLY A 626 12.86 -8.39 7.37
CA GLY A 626 13.62 -7.45 8.18
C GLY A 626 12.97 -7.18 9.53
N ARG A 627 13.33 -6.04 10.13
CA ARG A 627 12.67 -5.55 11.36
C ARG A 627 11.20 -5.18 11.16
N ASP A 628 10.78 -4.90 9.93
CA ASP A 628 9.42 -4.44 9.59
C ASP A 628 8.31 -5.43 9.96
N ALA A 629 8.61 -6.72 9.90
CA ALA A 629 7.69 -7.80 10.20
C ALA A 629 8.33 -8.83 11.15
N PHE A 630 9.06 -8.33 12.15
CA PHE A 630 9.73 -9.16 13.14
C PHE A 630 8.77 -10.14 13.82
N THR A 631 9.17 -11.41 13.87
CA THR A 631 8.48 -12.47 14.62
C THR A 631 9.38 -12.95 15.76
N SER A 632 8.94 -12.77 17.01
CA SER A 632 9.69 -13.27 18.18
C SER A 632 9.65 -14.80 18.27
N PRO A 633 10.61 -15.44 18.95
CA PRO A 633 10.59 -16.90 19.13
C PRO A 633 9.30 -17.41 19.79
N ARG A 634 8.75 -16.65 20.75
CA ARG A 634 7.45 -16.97 21.37
C ARG A 634 6.33 -17.00 20.33
N ARG A 635 6.25 -15.98 19.46
CA ARG A 635 5.22 -15.91 18.42
C ARG A 635 5.40 -17.00 17.38
N ALA A 636 6.64 -17.30 16.98
CA ALA A 636 6.94 -18.42 16.07
C ALA A 636 6.43 -19.76 16.63
N ARG A 637 6.70 -20.04 17.92
CA ARG A 637 6.17 -21.21 18.62
C ARG A 637 4.64 -21.24 18.63
N GLU A 638 3.99 -20.12 18.91
CA GLU A 638 2.52 -20.02 18.94
C GLU A 638 1.92 -20.34 17.57
N LEU A 639 2.46 -19.74 16.50
CA LEU A 639 2.00 -19.96 15.14
C LEU A 639 2.12 -21.42 14.70
N VAL A 640 3.25 -22.07 15.03
CA VAL A 640 3.46 -23.49 14.71
C VAL A 640 2.55 -24.40 15.54
N ALA A 641 2.32 -24.06 16.81
CA ALA A 641 1.43 -24.82 17.69
C ALA A 641 -0.04 -24.71 17.27
N ASP A 642 -0.46 -23.53 16.80
CA ASP A 642 -1.82 -23.28 16.33
C ASP A 642 -2.11 -24.03 15.01
N ASP A 643 -1.20 -23.98 14.04
CA ASP A 643 -1.33 -24.70 12.77
C ASP A 643 0.03 -25.00 12.12
N ALA A 644 0.60 -26.15 12.45
CA ALA A 644 1.86 -26.62 11.87
C ALA A 644 1.79 -26.85 10.35
N THR A 645 0.61 -27.15 9.79
CA THR A 645 0.47 -27.36 8.34
C THR A 645 0.49 -26.02 7.60
N ALA A 646 -0.14 -24.99 8.18
CA ALA A 646 0.01 -23.63 7.67
C ALA A 646 1.46 -23.17 7.75
N ALA A 647 2.16 -23.41 8.86
CA ALA A 647 3.59 -23.07 8.97
C ALA A 647 4.44 -23.72 7.85
N GLU A 648 4.14 -24.96 7.46
CA GLU A 648 4.80 -25.63 6.33
C GLU A 648 4.50 -24.93 5.00
N THR A 649 3.22 -24.65 4.71
CA THR A 649 2.80 -23.98 3.48
C THR A 649 3.42 -22.59 3.34
N PHE A 650 3.51 -21.83 4.44
CA PHE A 650 4.06 -20.48 4.44
C PHE A 650 5.59 -20.43 4.58
N SER A 651 6.25 -21.58 4.79
CA SER A 651 7.70 -21.70 4.76
C SER A 651 8.22 -21.83 3.33
N LEU A 652 9.46 -21.38 3.10
CA LEU A 652 10.22 -21.68 1.89
C LEU A 652 10.64 -23.16 1.88
N SER A 653 10.90 -23.72 3.06
CA SER A 653 11.21 -25.13 3.27
C SER A 653 11.05 -25.48 4.75
N PHE A 654 10.84 -26.76 5.07
CA PHE A 654 10.69 -27.25 6.43
C PHE A 654 11.32 -28.62 6.61
N ALA A 655 11.68 -28.96 7.84
CA ALA A 655 12.14 -30.28 8.23
C ALA A 655 11.53 -30.66 9.58
N ARG A 656 10.94 -31.86 9.67
CA ARG A 656 10.49 -32.42 10.95
C ARG A 656 11.51 -33.43 11.44
N HIS A 657 11.99 -33.25 12.67
CA HIS A 657 12.75 -34.27 13.35
C HIS A 657 11.76 -35.30 13.91
N TYR A 658 11.55 -36.41 13.19
CA TYR A 658 10.84 -37.54 13.79
C TYR A 658 11.69 -38.08 14.95
N ALA A 659 11.33 -37.73 16.19
CA ALA A 659 11.78 -38.42 17.40
C ALA A 659 11.15 -39.84 17.41
N GLY A 660 11.61 -40.69 16.49
CA GLY A 660 10.91 -41.93 16.15
C GLY A 660 11.79 -43.03 15.56
N GLU A 661 13.13 -42.92 15.63
CA GLU A 661 14.02 -44.09 15.49
C GLU A 661 15.16 -43.98 16.51
N ALA A 662 14.79 -44.06 17.79
CA ALA A 662 15.69 -44.66 18.76
C ALA A 662 15.92 -46.12 18.36
N ALA A 663 16.98 -46.33 17.58
CA ALA A 663 17.68 -47.59 17.35
C ALA A 663 17.18 -48.81 18.16
N THR A 664 16.24 -49.57 17.61
CA THR A 664 16.24 -51.02 17.83
C THR A 664 17.31 -51.62 16.93
N ARG A 665 18.56 -51.50 17.38
CA ARG A 665 19.59 -52.48 17.05
C ARG A 665 19.15 -53.81 17.69
N ASP A 666 18.27 -54.53 17.02
CA ASP A 666 18.19 -55.98 17.15
C ASP A 666 17.90 -56.56 15.77
N GLY A 667 18.98 -57.04 15.17
CA GLY A 667 18.98 -57.60 13.83
C GLY A 667 17.98 -58.73 13.68
N LYS A 668 16.96 -58.51 12.87
CA LYS A 668 16.28 -59.56 12.11
C LYS A 668 15.89 -59.00 10.74
N PRO A 669 16.26 -59.67 9.64
CA PRO A 669 15.82 -59.26 8.32
C PRO A 669 14.31 -59.51 8.18
N PRO A 670 13.59 -58.65 7.45
CA PRO A 670 12.18 -58.86 7.19
C PRO A 670 11.99 -60.11 6.32
N VAL A 671 11.12 -61.01 6.79
CA VAL A 671 10.63 -62.17 6.04
C VAL A 671 9.70 -61.63 4.95
N SER A 672 10.05 -61.91 3.70
CA SER A 672 9.15 -61.77 2.56
C SER A 672 8.08 -62.85 2.60
N GLU A 673 6.80 -62.51 2.50
CA GLU A 673 5.78 -63.46 2.06
C GLU A 673 4.60 -62.74 1.35
N ASN A 674 4.46 -63.11 0.07
CA ASN A 674 3.34 -63.09 -0.89
C ASN A 674 2.07 -62.27 -0.63
#